data_AF-A0A7W8LRE4-F1
#
_entry.id   AF-A0A7W8LRE4-F1
#
_cell.length_a   1.000
_cell.length_b   1.000
_cell.length_c   1.000
_cell.angle_alpha   90.00
_cell.angle_beta   90.00
_cell.angle_gamma   90.00
#
_symmetry.space_group_name_H-M   'P 1'
#
loop_
_entity.id
_entity.type
_entity.pdbx_description
1 polymer ?
#
loop_
_entity_poly.entity_id
_entity_poly.type
_entity_poly.pdbx_seq_one_letter_code
_entity_poly.pdbx_strand_id
1 'polypeptide(L)'
;MTADPLSPDTAAPSPAEPLHRLPVRLLGDLVSPRALERLLADGAHARGLTPETLDAPALEDLLKREVFRRLQLSVPAALAKRRVSEVIAALLEATPAAALPGGGRERLSALEEGARRFTLYFDWPETQRLRGVLGVARQQEAAGQDIGPLIREGQELTALMERRLQEGLVAQAQDLAELRAAFDRVQGMGGKDVRRLESLIAQIVEAQGQGVLLPAEVERAQGVTFTLRKLLESSVVQPLSPGGAPAPADPEAQARVLALEQEHVARQLEDLAREFGPVVRARPELEAQAQALREEHTRGAVKAEAVQGWRARLEAARDTLLHAQREDLAAVEARLAALPLSPARQEAGVALEVARLTLAGGGLATDELRDLHGTLAALEAAPEAAARLLEAQRELGEVERASRDVPGAEADLAAPLAEARAALARGEATDVGALWAVLERRMAEAAQQRQDFDARADHVVAEYDHVRDLAGETIQKLGRLAETLRAQRRLGPMSADARGRYAQTLEGAEALLAEARAEYQAAQEVTASFGADALSGLLGVFDFGGMEEAPAPAPGGLAAASLTPLAPAADPLTPALPDDCWRVRGSALTGGPNDPAARSVAALLEQAGYLGARTLALDDERGAWAARSDGAGGWRLARGPNAAAIHDRVGAWLATGEAAGGEAGR
;
A
#
# COMPACT_ATOMS: atom_id res chain seq x y z
N MET A 1 13.54 80.07 -2.80
CA MET A 1 12.70 79.95 -1.59
C MET A 1 11.82 78.73 -1.77
N THR A 2 11.73 77.90 -0.72
CA THR A 2 10.81 76.76 -0.46
C THR A 2 10.87 75.58 -1.44
N ALA A 3 11.50 74.42 -1.18
CA ALA A 3 11.41 73.41 -0.10
C ALA A 3 10.30 72.33 -0.31
N ASP A 4 10.74 71.15 -0.81
CA ASP A 4 10.50 69.74 -0.35
C ASP A 4 9.07 69.11 -0.26
N PRO A 5 8.89 67.76 -0.20
CA PRO A 5 9.41 66.65 -1.05
C PRO A 5 8.47 65.38 -1.16
N LEU A 6 8.97 64.26 -1.73
CA LEU A 6 8.56 62.83 -1.57
C LEU A 6 7.19 62.41 -2.18
N SER A 7 6.96 61.27 -2.83
CA SER A 7 7.66 59.98 -2.90
C SER A 7 7.11 59.11 -4.06
N PRO A 8 7.78 57.98 -4.39
CA PRO A 8 7.60 57.16 -5.59
C PRO A 8 6.55 56.05 -5.42
N ASP A 9 5.86 55.74 -6.52
CA ASP A 9 4.95 54.59 -6.61
C ASP A 9 5.79 53.29 -6.62
N THR A 10 5.82 52.64 -5.45
CA THR A 10 6.64 51.46 -5.15
C THR A 10 5.77 50.22 -5.41
N ALA A 11 6.10 49.44 -6.44
CA ALA A 11 5.51 48.12 -6.65
C ALA A 11 5.85 47.20 -5.46
N ALA A 12 4.82 46.86 -4.69
CA ALA A 12 4.86 46.07 -3.47
C ALA A 12 5.06 44.55 -3.74
N PRO A 13 5.36 43.74 -2.70
CA PRO A 13 5.91 42.38 -2.82
C PRO A 13 4.84 41.30 -3.03
N SER A 14 5.28 40.10 -3.44
CA SER A 14 4.45 38.89 -3.57
C SER A 14 5.07 37.69 -2.82
N PRO A 15 4.25 36.72 -2.35
CA PRO A 15 4.07 36.44 -0.93
C PRO A 15 4.42 34.99 -0.53
N ALA A 16 4.11 34.61 0.71
CA ALA A 16 4.18 33.25 1.27
C ALA A 16 3.53 32.18 0.35
N GLU A 17 3.85 30.91 0.58
CA GLU A 17 3.28 29.76 -0.15
C GLU A 17 1.76 29.94 -0.32
N PRO A 18 1.24 29.93 -1.55
CA PRO A 18 -0.17 30.23 -1.75
C PRO A 18 -1.00 29.06 -1.20
N LEU A 19 -1.97 29.39 -0.35
CA LEU A 19 -2.73 28.47 0.49
C LEU A 19 -3.38 27.30 -0.28
N HIS A 20 -3.62 27.47 -1.59
CA HIS A 20 -4.22 26.45 -2.44
C HIS A 20 -3.31 25.25 -2.76
N ARG A 21 -2.00 25.33 -2.48
CA ARG A 21 -1.08 24.20 -2.68
C ARG A 21 -1.03 23.21 -1.52
N LEU A 22 -1.46 23.62 -0.33
CA LEU A 22 -1.47 22.73 0.83
C LEU A 22 -2.44 21.55 0.66
N PRO A 23 -3.66 21.73 0.12
CA PRO A 23 -4.53 20.61 -0.23
C PRO A 23 -3.96 19.69 -1.31
N VAL A 24 -3.26 20.26 -2.29
CA VAL A 24 -2.63 19.53 -3.41
C VAL A 24 -1.58 18.56 -2.91
N ARG A 25 -0.79 18.98 -1.91
CA ARG A 25 0.20 18.13 -1.24
C ARG A 25 -0.44 17.04 -0.37
N LEU A 26 -1.45 17.39 0.41
CA LEU A 26 -2.03 16.49 1.42
C LEU A 26 -3.06 15.49 0.86
N LEU A 27 -3.62 15.75 -0.33
CA LEU A 27 -4.52 14.83 -1.04
C LEU A 27 -3.85 14.17 -2.25
N GLY A 28 -2.56 14.43 -2.48
CA GLY A 28 -1.78 13.88 -3.59
C GLY A 28 -1.64 12.35 -3.56
N ASP A 29 -1.93 11.72 -2.42
CA ASP A 29 -2.00 10.26 -2.25
C ASP A 29 -3.31 9.66 -2.80
N LEU A 30 -4.37 10.46 -2.97
CA LEU A 30 -5.72 10.00 -3.32
C LEU A 30 -6.25 10.58 -4.63
N VAL A 31 -5.73 11.75 -5.04
CA VAL A 31 -6.10 12.46 -6.28
C VAL A 31 -4.85 13.07 -6.86
N SER A 32 -4.71 13.10 -8.19
CA SER A 32 -3.53 13.70 -8.79
C SER A 32 -3.38 15.18 -8.39
N PRO A 33 -2.15 15.64 -8.10
CA PRO A 33 -1.89 17.04 -7.76
C PRO A 33 -2.47 18.01 -8.79
N ARG A 34 -2.34 17.68 -10.08
CA ARG A 34 -2.87 18.48 -11.19
C ARG A 34 -4.39 18.47 -11.29
N ALA A 35 -5.07 17.34 -11.06
CA ALA A 35 -6.53 17.34 -11.06
C ALA A 35 -7.08 18.12 -9.88
N LEU A 36 -6.40 18.09 -8.73
CA LEU A 36 -6.76 18.92 -7.60
C LEU A 36 -6.49 20.40 -7.88
N GLU A 37 -5.35 20.76 -8.46
CA GLU A 37 -5.05 22.13 -8.89
C GLU A 37 -6.05 22.64 -9.93
N ARG A 38 -6.42 21.82 -10.91
CA ARG A 38 -7.42 22.18 -11.92
C ARG A 38 -8.80 22.31 -11.31
N LEU A 39 -9.18 21.43 -10.40
CA LEU A 39 -10.47 21.50 -9.71
C LEU A 39 -10.55 22.72 -8.77
N LEU A 40 -9.44 23.05 -8.10
CA LEU A 40 -9.33 24.29 -7.33
C LEU A 40 -9.34 25.53 -8.25
N ALA A 41 -8.73 25.45 -9.44
CA ALA A 41 -8.73 26.54 -10.42
C ALA A 41 -10.10 26.76 -11.08
N ASP A 42 -10.80 25.68 -11.43
CA ASP A 42 -12.18 25.69 -11.94
C ASP A 42 -13.13 26.21 -10.86
N GLY A 43 -12.95 25.77 -9.62
CA GLY A 43 -13.70 26.23 -8.46
C GLY A 43 -13.43 27.68 -8.08
N ALA A 44 -12.19 28.16 -8.26
CA ALA A 44 -11.82 29.57 -8.13
C ALA A 44 -12.47 30.41 -9.23
N HIS A 45 -12.38 29.96 -10.49
CA HIS A 45 -12.98 30.65 -11.65
C HIS A 45 -14.50 30.77 -11.51
N ALA A 46 -15.18 29.71 -11.05
CA ALA A 46 -16.62 29.74 -10.78
C ALA A 46 -17.02 30.78 -9.72
N ARG A 47 -16.08 31.17 -8.86
CA ARG A 47 -16.23 32.22 -7.83
C ARG A 47 -15.68 33.58 -8.26
N GLY A 48 -15.21 33.70 -9.51
CA GLY A 48 -14.59 34.93 -10.03
C GLY A 48 -13.20 35.23 -9.42
N LEU A 49 -12.56 34.22 -8.84
CA LEU A 49 -11.24 34.29 -8.20
C LEU A 49 -10.19 33.55 -9.02
N THR A 50 -8.93 33.87 -8.76
CA THR A 50 -7.79 33.09 -9.27
C THR A 50 -7.30 32.14 -8.18
N PRO A 51 -6.64 31.00 -8.51
CA PRO A 51 -6.10 30.08 -7.51
C PRO A 51 -5.22 30.80 -6.47
N GLU A 52 -4.45 31.79 -6.93
CA GLU A 52 -3.53 32.60 -6.14
C GLU A 52 -4.21 33.58 -5.17
N THR A 53 -5.49 33.88 -5.37
CA THR A 53 -6.29 34.79 -4.53
C THR A 53 -7.26 34.07 -3.61
N LEU A 54 -7.25 32.74 -3.61
CA LEU A 54 -8.06 31.93 -2.69
C LEU A 54 -7.58 32.10 -1.24
N ASP A 55 -8.45 32.64 -0.40
CA ASP A 55 -8.25 32.70 1.04
C ASP A 55 -8.61 31.35 1.72
N ALA A 56 -8.17 31.16 2.96
CA ALA A 56 -8.43 29.93 3.71
C ALA A 56 -9.94 29.55 3.79
N PRO A 57 -10.88 30.50 3.98
CA PRO A 57 -12.32 30.22 3.91
C PRO A 57 -12.81 29.74 2.53
N ALA A 58 -12.35 30.34 1.43
CA ALA A 58 -12.73 29.90 0.08
C ALA A 58 -12.17 28.50 -0.23
N LEU A 59 -10.95 28.21 0.21
CA LEU A 59 -10.33 26.89 0.10
C LEU A 59 -11.07 25.83 0.91
N GLU A 60 -11.51 26.16 2.12
CA GLU A 60 -12.31 25.25 2.94
C GLU A 60 -13.64 24.88 2.27
N ASP A 61 -14.33 25.85 1.64
CA ASP A 61 -15.59 25.60 0.92
C ASP A 61 -15.38 24.74 -0.34
N LEU A 62 -14.32 25.03 -1.11
CA LEU A 62 -13.89 24.22 -2.26
C LEU A 62 -13.62 22.78 -1.86
N LEU A 63 -12.90 22.60 -0.75
CA LEU A 63 -12.54 21.29 -0.22
C LEU A 63 -13.76 20.48 0.20
N LYS A 64 -14.72 21.11 0.88
CA LYS A 64 -15.95 20.45 1.37
C LYS A 64 -16.93 20.09 0.26
N ARG A 65 -16.92 20.78 -0.88
CA ARG A 65 -17.99 20.66 -1.90
C ARG A 65 -17.50 20.02 -3.19
N GLU A 66 -16.46 20.57 -3.79
CA GLU A 66 -16.00 20.20 -5.12
C GLU A 66 -14.95 19.10 -5.03
N VAL A 67 -13.96 19.28 -4.15
CA VAL A 67 -12.92 18.28 -3.91
C VAL A 67 -13.50 17.06 -3.24
N PHE A 68 -14.35 17.23 -2.22
CA PHE A 68 -15.03 16.12 -1.57
C PHE A 68 -15.90 15.31 -2.55
N ARG A 69 -16.65 15.98 -3.44
CA ARG A 69 -17.46 15.31 -4.47
C ARG A 69 -16.59 14.58 -5.48
N ARG A 70 -15.44 15.15 -5.87
CA ARG A 70 -14.48 14.48 -6.76
C ARG A 70 -13.85 13.26 -6.07
N LEU A 71 -13.47 13.40 -4.81
CA LEU A 71 -12.94 12.30 -4.00
C LEU A 71 -13.96 11.18 -3.81
N GLN A 72 -15.25 11.48 -3.67
CA GLN A 72 -16.30 10.45 -3.59
C GLN A 72 -16.42 9.60 -4.86
N LEU A 73 -15.91 10.07 -6.00
CA LEU A 73 -15.87 9.29 -7.24
C LEU A 73 -14.69 8.32 -7.29
N SER A 74 -13.65 8.54 -6.48
CA SER A 74 -12.43 7.73 -6.46
C SER A 74 -12.22 6.92 -5.18
N VAL A 75 -12.78 7.35 -4.05
CA VAL A 75 -12.63 6.71 -2.73
C VAL A 75 -13.94 6.73 -1.93
N PRO A 76 -14.15 5.77 -0.99
CA PRO A 76 -15.33 5.72 -0.14
C PRO A 76 -15.58 7.04 0.62
N ALA A 77 -16.85 7.45 0.74
CA ALA A 77 -17.24 8.75 1.29
C ALA A 77 -16.71 9.02 2.71
N ALA A 78 -16.57 7.97 3.53
CA ALA A 78 -16.00 8.08 4.88
C ALA A 78 -14.52 8.49 4.87
N LEU A 79 -13.73 7.92 3.94
CA LEU A 79 -12.31 8.22 3.77
C LEU A 79 -12.12 9.61 3.18
N ALA A 80 -12.89 9.95 2.14
CA ALA A 80 -12.90 11.28 1.54
C ALA A 80 -13.19 12.37 2.60
N LYS A 81 -14.16 12.14 3.48
CA LYS A 81 -14.56 13.10 4.51
C LYS A 81 -13.45 13.32 5.55
N ARG A 82 -12.84 12.22 6.03
CA ARG A 82 -11.76 12.28 7.02
C ARG A 82 -10.54 13.02 6.47
N ARG A 83 -10.16 12.72 5.24
CA ARG A 83 -9.01 13.33 4.56
C ARG A 83 -9.23 14.81 4.28
N VAL A 84 -10.41 15.19 3.77
CA VAL A 84 -10.78 16.61 3.60
C VAL A 84 -10.73 17.36 4.94
N SER A 85 -11.19 16.77 6.04
CA SER A 85 -11.11 17.41 7.36
C SER A 85 -9.68 17.56 7.90
N GLU A 86 -8.80 16.58 7.68
CA GLU A 86 -7.37 16.65 8.04
C GLU A 86 -6.68 17.80 7.28
N VAL A 87 -7.00 17.96 5.98
CA VAL A 87 -6.47 19.05 5.15
C VAL A 87 -6.95 20.42 5.60
N ILE A 88 -8.23 20.55 5.97
CA ILE A 88 -8.79 21.81 6.47
C ILE A 88 -8.12 22.22 7.79
N ALA A 89 -7.88 21.28 8.70
CA ALA A 89 -7.17 21.55 9.95
C ALA A 89 -5.74 22.06 9.69
N ALA A 90 -5.02 21.41 8.77
CA ALA A 90 -3.68 21.85 8.37
C ALA A 90 -3.68 23.21 7.65
N LEU A 91 -4.74 23.54 6.90
CA LEU A 91 -4.94 24.86 6.27
C LEU A 91 -5.06 25.98 7.30
N LEU A 92 -5.82 25.74 8.38
CA LEU A 92 -5.99 26.70 9.47
C LEU A 92 -4.69 26.92 10.26
N GLU A 93 -3.87 25.89 10.42
CA GLU A 93 -2.53 26.01 11.03
C GLU A 93 -1.51 26.71 10.11
N ALA A 94 -1.59 26.47 8.81
CA ALA A 94 -0.66 26.98 7.80
C ALA A 94 -1.02 28.36 7.24
N THR A 95 -1.84 29.16 7.93
CA THR A 95 -2.18 30.52 7.51
C THR A 95 -1.26 31.55 8.20
N PRO A 96 -0.12 31.97 7.58
CA PRO A 96 0.76 33.00 8.13
C PRO A 96 0.23 34.42 7.93
N ALA A 97 0.50 35.30 8.90
CA ALA A 97 0.33 36.75 8.76
C ALA A 97 1.20 37.31 7.61
N ALA A 98 0.68 38.31 6.89
CA ALA A 98 1.13 38.84 5.60
C ALA A 98 2.65 38.93 5.32
N ALA A 99 3.05 38.65 4.07
CA ALA A 99 4.43 38.52 3.60
C ALA A 99 5.11 39.84 3.17
N LEU A 100 6.42 39.93 3.43
CA LEU A 100 7.34 41.02 3.06
C LEU A 100 8.33 40.56 1.95
N PRO A 101 8.95 41.48 1.18
CA PRO A 101 9.96 41.16 0.16
C PRO A 101 11.27 40.75 0.84
N GLY A 102 11.75 39.53 0.57
CA GLY A 102 12.94 38.93 1.20
C GLY A 102 12.92 37.39 1.21
N GLY A 103 11.76 36.78 0.94
CA GLY A 103 11.55 35.34 1.10
C GLY A 103 12.31 34.40 0.17
N GLY A 104 12.98 34.87 -0.89
CA GLY A 104 13.74 33.99 -1.80
C GLY A 104 14.91 33.30 -1.08
N ARG A 105 15.68 34.07 -0.30
CA ARG A 105 16.81 33.56 0.50
C ARG A 105 16.35 32.66 1.63
N GLU A 106 15.23 32.99 2.26
CA GLU A 106 14.61 32.16 3.31
C GLU A 106 14.10 30.83 2.73
N ARG A 107 13.45 30.85 1.56
CA ARG A 107 13.03 29.62 0.86
C ARG A 107 14.21 28.76 0.42
N LEU A 108 15.30 29.37 -0.05
CA LEU A 108 16.53 28.64 -0.37
C LEU A 108 17.12 28.00 0.88
N SER A 109 17.20 28.73 2.00
CA SER A 109 17.67 28.18 3.27
C SER A 109 16.79 27.03 3.77
N ALA A 110 15.46 27.13 3.64
CA ALA A 110 14.53 26.07 4.01
C ALA A 110 14.72 24.82 3.15
N LEU A 111 14.94 25.00 1.84
CA LEU A 111 15.24 23.90 0.92
C LEU A 111 16.60 23.25 1.24
N GLU A 112 17.62 24.03 1.57
CA GLU A 112 18.93 23.51 1.99
C GLU A 112 18.83 22.71 3.29
N GLU A 113 18.02 23.16 4.23
CA GLU A 113 17.80 22.45 5.49
C GLU A 113 17.04 21.14 5.26
N GLY A 114 16.01 21.14 4.40
CA GLY A 114 15.33 19.91 3.97
C GLY A 114 16.26 18.92 3.26
N ALA A 115 17.19 19.43 2.42
CA ALA A 115 18.16 18.62 1.70
C ALA A 115 19.15 17.89 2.64
N ARG A 116 19.44 18.44 3.84
CA ARG A 116 20.40 17.83 4.78
C ARG A 116 20.00 16.43 5.21
N ARG A 117 18.70 16.13 5.32
CA ARG A 117 18.19 14.79 5.68
C ARG A 117 18.64 13.70 4.70
N PHE A 118 18.86 14.06 3.43
CA PHE A 118 19.22 13.13 2.36
C PHE A 118 20.74 13.01 2.14
N THR A 119 21.56 13.64 2.98
CA THR A 119 23.03 13.60 2.86
C THR A 119 23.59 12.17 2.91
N LEU A 120 22.95 11.27 3.67
CA LEU A 120 23.34 9.87 3.78
C LEU A 120 23.06 9.06 2.50
N TYR A 121 22.23 9.58 1.59
CA TYR A 121 21.84 8.93 0.33
C TYR A 121 22.52 9.61 -0.86
N PHE A 122 23.83 9.85 -0.73
CA PHE A 122 24.63 10.48 -1.79
C PHE A 122 24.55 9.72 -3.11
N ASP A 123 24.48 8.40 -3.06
CA ASP A 123 24.45 7.55 -4.26
C ASP A 123 23.13 7.65 -5.04
N TRP A 124 22.11 8.33 -4.49
CA TRP A 124 20.86 8.56 -5.22
C TRP A 124 21.04 9.68 -6.25
N PRO A 125 20.65 9.45 -7.52
CA PRO A 125 20.76 10.46 -8.57
C PRO A 125 19.93 11.71 -8.25
N GLU A 126 18.81 11.56 -7.54
CA GLU A 126 17.95 12.67 -7.10
C GLU A 126 18.67 13.58 -6.08
N THR A 127 19.48 13.02 -5.19
CA THR A 127 20.31 13.79 -4.23
C THR A 127 21.38 14.59 -4.95
N GLN A 128 22.01 14.00 -5.99
CA GLN A 128 23.00 14.69 -6.82
C GLN A 128 22.35 15.83 -7.60
N ARG A 129 21.17 15.58 -8.17
CA ARG A 129 20.37 16.58 -8.87
C ARG A 129 19.97 17.73 -7.95
N LEU A 130 19.45 17.45 -6.75
CA LEU A 130 19.09 18.47 -5.77
C LEU A 130 20.31 19.34 -5.41
N ARG A 131 21.50 18.74 -5.26
CA ARG A 131 22.72 19.52 -5.01
C ARG A 131 23.07 20.45 -6.18
N GLY A 132 22.87 19.99 -7.40
CA GLY A 132 23.02 20.80 -8.61
C GLY A 132 22.05 21.98 -8.62
N VAL A 133 20.77 21.71 -8.43
CA VAL A 133 19.71 22.74 -8.34
C VAL A 133 20.03 23.77 -7.26
N LEU A 134 20.44 23.32 -6.06
CA LEU A 134 20.87 24.21 -4.97
C LEU A 134 22.11 25.04 -5.35
N GLY A 135 23.08 24.45 -6.05
CA GLY A 135 24.27 25.16 -6.53
C GLY A 135 23.92 26.28 -7.52
N VAL A 136 23.08 25.98 -8.50
CA VAL A 136 22.61 26.96 -9.49
C VAL A 136 21.75 28.02 -8.81
N ALA A 137 20.88 27.64 -7.86
CA ALA A 137 20.04 28.57 -7.11
C ALA A 137 20.86 29.58 -6.30
N ARG A 138 21.96 29.15 -5.65
CA ARG A 138 22.89 30.07 -4.98
C ARG A 138 23.52 31.06 -5.95
N GLN A 139 23.96 30.59 -7.12
CA GLN A 139 24.59 31.45 -8.11
C GLN A 139 23.61 32.49 -8.67
N GLN A 140 22.37 32.08 -8.92
CA GLN A 140 21.30 32.97 -9.41
C GLN A 140 20.82 33.94 -8.33
N GLU A 141 20.71 33.52 -7.07
CA GLU A 141 20.40 34.40 -5.93
C GLU A 141 21.49 35.47 -5.76
N ALA A 142 22.76 35.08 -5.82
CA ALA A 142 23.89 36.00 -5.76
C ALA A 142 23.92 36.99 -6.94
N ALA A 143 23.39 36.59 -8.10
CA ALA A 143 23.23 37.44 -9.28
C ALA A 143 21.93 38.28 -9.29
N GLY A 144 21.08 38.15 -8.26
CA GLY A 144 19.79 38.84 -8.16
C GLY A 144 18.74 38.36 -9.18
N GLN A 145 18.90 37.14 -9.69
CA GLN A 145 17.98 36.52 -10.64
C GLN A 145 16.83 35.78 -9.92
N ASP A 146 15.73 35.53 -10.63
CA ASP A 146 14.61 34.79 -10.07
C ASP A 146 14.95 33.31 -9.88
N ILE A 147 15.03 32.88 -8.62
CA ILE A 147 15.29 31.49 -8.23
C ILE A 147 14.01 30.67 -8.04
N GLY A 148 12.82 31.26 -8.20
CA GLY A 148 11.53 30.61 -8.00
C GLY A 148 11.38 29.25 -8.73
N PRO A 149 11.77 29.14 -10.01
CA PRO A 149 11.75 27.86 -10.72
C PRO A 149 12.64 26.78 -10.08
N LEU A 150 13.85 27.14 -9.66
CA LEU A 150 14.80 26.22 -9.03
C LEU A 150 14.35 25.77 -7.64
N ILE A 151 13.72 26.68 -6.88
CA ILE A 151 13.12 26.31 -5.58
C ILE A 151 12.00 25.30 -5.77
N ARG A 152 11.12 25.48 -6.78
CA ARG A 152 10.06 24.51 -7.08
C ARG A 152 10.63 23.15 -7.48
N GLU A 153 11.60 23.12 -8.39
CA GLU A 153 12.28 21.88 -8.78
C GLU A 153 12.93 21.18 -7.58
N GLY A 154 13.61 21.94 -6.72
CA GLY A 154 14.21 21.38 -5.51
C GLY A 154 13.18 20.82 -4.51
N GLN A 155 12.03 21.47 -4.37
CA GLN A 155 10.93 20.99 -3.53
C GLN A 155 10.31 19.70 -4.09
N GLU A 156 10.12 19.62 -5.40
CA GLU A 156 9.63 18.42 -6.09
C GLU A 156 10.61 17.25 -5.90
N LEU A 157 11.91 17.47 -6.05
CA LEU A 157 12.94 16.46 -5.79
C LEU A 157 12.95 16.01 -4.33
N THR A 158 12.78 16.94 -3.39
CA THR A 158 12.68 16.63 -1.96
C THR A 158 11.47 15.75 -1.67
N ALA A 159 10.31 16.06 -2.24
CA ALA A 159 9.10 15.25 -2.10
C ALA A 159 9.26 13.86 -2.72
N LEU A 160 9.89 13.77 -3.90
CA LEU A 160 10.21 12.50 -4.56
C LEU A 160 11.12 11.63 -3.68
N MET A 161 12.20 12.21 -3.14
CA MET A 161 13.11 11.48 -2.25
C MET A 161 12.47 11.08 -0.93
N GLU A 162 11.59 11.92 -0.37
CA GLU A 162 10.82 11.56 0.84
C GLU A 162 9.91 10.36 0.58
N ARG A 163 9.22 10.34 -0.56
CA ARG A 163 8.40 9.19 -0.97
C ARG A 163 9.26 7.93 -1.13
N ARG A 164 10.38 8.03 -1.86
CA ARG A 164 11.33 6.93 -2.05
C ARG A 164 11.86 6.41 -0.72
N LEU A 165 12.18 7.31 0.22
CA LEU A 165 12.63 6.96 1.57
C LEU A 165 11.53 6.20 2.33
N GLN A 166 10.28 6.68 2.29
CA GLN A 166 9.16 6.01 2.94
C GLN A 166 8.91 4.62 2.37
N GLU A 167 8.92 4.47 1.05
CA GLU A 167 8.76 3.17 0.37
C GLU A 167 9.92 2.22 0.71
N GLY A 168 11.15 2.73 0.75
CA GLY A 168 12.33 1.97 1.18
C GLY A 168 12.24 1.53 2.64
N LEU A 169 11.71 2.38 3.53
CA LEU A 169 11.58 2.07 4.96
C LEU A 169 10.50 1.00 5.18
N VAL A 170 9.46 1.00 4.34
CA VAL A 170 8.46 -0.06 4.31
C VAL A 170 9.09 -1.38 3.84
N ALA A 171 9.87 -1.37 2.76
CA ALA A 171 10.59 -2.55 2.30
C ALA A 171 11.57 -3.10 3.36
N GLN A 172 12.37 -2.24 3.98
CA GLN A 172 13.28 -2.59 5.08
C GLN A 172 12.53 -3.16 6.29
N ALA A 173 11.34 -2.63 6.62
CA ALA A 173 10.50 -3.18 7.69
C ALA A 173 9.98 -4.60 7.35
N GLN A 174 9.61 -4.86 6.10
CA GLN A 174 9.24 -6.20 5.64
C GLN A 174 10.43 -7.16 5.74
N ASP A 175 11.60 -6.74 5.25
CA ASP A 175 12.82 -7.53 5.31
C ASP A 175 13.21 -7.83 6.75
N LEU A 176 13.09 -6.85 7.65
CA LEU A 176 13.35 -7.02 9.07
C LEU A 176 12.40 -8.06 9.71
N ALA A 177 11.12 -8.06 9.32
CA ALA A 177 10.15 -9.05 9.80
C ALA A 177 10.53 -10.47 9.33
N GLU A 178 10.93 -10.62 8.07
CA GLU A 178 11.41 -11.89 7.52
C GLU A 178 12.71 -12.36 8.18
N LEU A 179 13.67 -11.45 8.39
CA LEU A 179 14.95 -11.72 9.04
C LEU A 179 14.77 -12.17 10.50
N ARG A 180 13.85 -11.55 11.25
CA ARG A 180 13.51 -11.97 12.62
C ARG A 180 12.91 -13.39 12.63
N ALA A 181 11.93 -13.65 11.77
CA ALA A 181 11.32 -14.96 11.66
C ALA A 181 12.32 -16.06 11.21
N ALA A 182 13.33 -15.69 10.43
CA ALA A 182 14.41 -16.60 10.05
C ALA A 182 15.42 -16.79 11.19
N PHE A 183 15.78 -15.72 11.91
CA PHE A 183 16.69 -15.76 13.06
C PHE A 183 16.19 -16.71 14.15
N ASP A 184 14.89 -16.69 14.43
CA ASP A 184 14.28 -17.56 15.46
C ASP A 184 14.53 -19.06 15.22
N ARG A 185 14.72 -19.47 13.95
CA ARG A 185 15.04 -20.86 13.58
C ARG A 185 16.51 -21.21 13.76
N VAL A 186 17.40 -20.25 13.54
CA VAL A 186 18.85 -20.48 13.49
C VAL A 186 19.56 -20.10 14.79
N GLN A 187 18.91 -19.34 15.68
CA GLN A 187 19.50 -18.89 16.95
C GLN A 187 20.02 -20.05 17.82
N GLY A 188 19.37 -21.21 17.78
CA GLY A 188 19.77 -22.40 18.53
C GLY A 188 21.08 -23.05 18.05
N MET A 189 21.55 -22.75 16.84
CA MET A 189 22.84 -23.26 16.34
C MET A 189 24.05 -22.62 17.01
N GLY A 190 23.88 -21.39 17.52
CA GLY A 190 24.98 -20.59 18.09
C GLY A 190 26.09 -20.27 17.08
N GLY A 191 27.23 -19.77 17.59
CA GLY A 191 28.42 -19.48 16.78
C GLY A 191 28.55 -18.03 16.29
N LYS A 192 29.62 -17.76 15.53
CA LYS A 192 30.00 -16.41 15.11
C LYS A 192 28.99 -15.77 14.13
N ASP A 193 28.44 -16.57 13.22
CA ASP A 193 27.55 -16.07 12.15
C ASP A 193 26.15 -15.77 12.70
N VAL A 194 25.68 -16.52 13.71
CA VAL A 194 24.45 -16.21 14.46
C VAL A 194 24.60 -14.90 15.23
N ARG A 195 25.71 -14.69 15.97
CA ARG A 195 25.98 -13.41 16.67
C ARG A 195 26.10 -12.23 15.70
N ARG A 196 26.69 -12.47 14.52
CA ARG A 196 26.77 -11.46 13.46
C ARG A 196 25.39 -11.10 12.93
N LEU A 197 24.53 -12.10 12.69
CA LEU A 197 23.15 -11.87 12.26
C LEU A 197 22.34 -11.10 13.33
N GLU A 198 22.46 -11.48 14.60
CA GLU A 198 21.84 -10.76 15.72
C GLU A 198 22.28 -9.29 15.77
N SER A 199 23.59 -9.03 15.62
CA SER A 199 24.14 -7.67 15.59
C SER A 199 23.63 -6.85 14.40
N LEU A 200 23.55 -7.46 13.21
CA LEU A 200 23.01 -6.81 12.01
C LEU A 200 21.52 -6.50 12.17
N ILE A 201 20.73 -7.43 12.70
CA ILE A 201 19.31 -7.21 13.00
C ILE A 201 19.14 -6.05 13.98
N ALA A 202 19.93 -6.01 15.06
CA ALA A 202 19.88 -4.90 16.02
C ALA A 202 20.19 -3.54 15.37
N GLN A 203 21.21 -3.48 14.51
CA GLN A 203 21.55 -2.26 13.75
C GLN A 203 20.41 -1.82 12.81
N ILE A 204 19.80 -2.75 12.08
CA ILE A 204 18.69 -2.47 11.18
C ILE A 204 17.46 -1.98 11.98
N VAL A 205 17.18 -2.57 13.15
CA VAL A 205 16.09 -2.12 14.03
C VAL A 205 16.30 -0.69 14.51
N GLU A 206 17.51 -0.36 14.95
CA GLU A 206 17.85 0.99 15.40
C GLU A 206 17.68 2.00 14.25
N ALA A 207 18.22 1.70 13.08
CA ALA A 207 18.09 2.56 11.90
C ALA A 207 16.65 2.71 11.43
N GLN A 208 15.85 1.64 11.46
CA GLN A 208 14.41 1.69 11.17
C GLN A 208 13.69 2.65 12.13
N GLY A 209 14.03 2.60 13.42
CA GLY A 209 13.49 3.51 14.44
C GLY A 209 13.88 4.98 14.23
N GLN A 210 15.06 5.21 13.63
CA GLN A 210 15.55 6.55 13.27
C GLN A 210 15.06 7.01 11.88
N GLY A 211 14.34 6.16 11.13
CA GLY A 211 13.91 6.46 9.76
C GLY A 211 15.05 6.51 8.74
N VAL A 212 16.09 5.69 8.95
CA VAL A 212 17.28 5.59 8.12
C VAL A 212 17.31 4.23 7.39
N LEU A 213 17.66 4.24 6.11
CA LEU A 213 17.84 3.03 5.30
C LEU A 213 19.26 2.50 5.40
N LEU A 214 19.37 1.19 5.56
CA LEU A 214 20.61 0.42 5.63
C LEU A 214 20.56 -0.77 4.64
N PRO A 215 20.51 -0.52 3.33
CA PRO A 215 20.33 -1.58 2.32
C PRO A 215 21.48 -2.59 2.34
N ALA A 216 22.72 -2.13 2.53
CA ALA A 216 23.89 -3.02 2.57
C ALA A 216 23.89 -3.93 3.82
N GLU A 217 23.39 -3.45 4.95
CA GLU A 217 23.24 -4.24 6.18
C GLU A 217 22.14 -5.29 6.01
N VAL A 218 21.01 -4.91 5.39
CA VAL A 218 19.92 -5.83 5.06
C VAL A 218 20.41 -6.96 4.15
N GLU A 219 21.10 -6.63 3.04
CA GLU A 219 21.67 -7.63 2.13
C GLU A 219 22.68 -8.56 2.84
N ARG A 220 23.55 -8.00 3.70
CA ARG A 220 24.49 -8.79 4.50
C ARG A 220 23.76 -9.71 5.48
N ALA A 221 22.71 -9.23 6.14
CA ALA A 221 21.89 -10.03 7.05
C ALA A 221 21.19 -11.17 6.31
N GLN A 222 20.65 -10.90 5.12
CA GLN A 222 20.04 -11.91 4.25
C GLN A 222 21.04 -12.97 3.79
N GLY A 223 22.25 -12.58 3.36
CA GLY A 223 23.31 -13.52 2.96
C GLY A 223 23.77 -14.43 4.11
N VAL A 224 23.92 -13.87 5.31
CA VAL A 224 24.21 -14.66 6.52
C VAL A 224 23.05 -15.61 6.85
N THR A 225 21.81 -15.12 6.77
CA THR A 225 20.60 -15.92 7.00
C THR A 225 20.50 -17.10 6.04
N PHE A 226 20.74 -16.88 4.74
CA PHE A 226 20.78 -17.93 3.73
C PHE A 226 21.83 -19.00 4.07
N THR A 227 23.05 -18.58 4.41
CA THR A 227 24.15 -19.48 4.79
C THR A 227 23.77 -20.31 6.03
N LEU A 228 23.20 -19.69 7.06
CA LEU A 228 22.77 -20.36 8.28
C LEU A 228 21.62 -21.36 8.03
N ARG A 229 20.62 -21.00 7.21
CA ARG A 229 19.52 -21.91 6.83
C ARG A 229 20.05 -23.12 6.05
N LYS A 230 20.97 -22.89 5.10
CA LYS A 230 21.62 -23.98 4.34
C LYS A 230 22.44 -24.89 5.26
N LEU A 231 23.14 -24.35 6.25
CA LEU A 231 23.87 -25.13 7.24
C LEU A 231 22.93 -25.94 8.15
N LEU A 232 21.78 -25.37 8.54
CA LEU A 232 20.78 -26.07 9.34
C LEU A 232 20.23 -27.30 8.60
N GLU A 233 19.79 -27.12 7.35
CA GLU A 233 19.27 -28.23 6.54
C GLU A 233 20.34 -29.27 6.17
N SER A 234 21.61 -28.86 6.03
CA SER A 234 22.71 -29.80 5.71
C SER A 234 23.35 -30.47 6.94
N SER A 235 23.25 -29.88 8.14
CA SER A 235 23.77 -30.45 9.39
C SER A 235 22.85 -31.51 10.00
N VAL A 236 21.53 -31.40 9.78
CA VAL A 236 20.55 -32.46 10.10
C VAL A 236 20.87 -33.79 9.37
N VAL A 237 21.77 -33.77 8.38
CA VAL A 237 22.06 -34.88 7.45
C VAL A 237 23.36 -35.64 7.77
N GLN A 238 24.15 -35.29 8.80
CA GLN A 238 25.31 -36.13 9.18
C GLN A 238 25.03 -37.01 10.41
N PRO A 239 24.50 -38.24 10.24
CA PRO A 239 24.70 -39.25 11.26
C PRO A 239 26.18 -39.62 11.27
N LEU A 240 26.88 -39.24 12.34
CA LEU A 240 28.22 -39.73 12.64
C LEU A 240 28.16 -41.25 12.87
N SER A 241 28.26 -42.05 11.81
CA SER A 241 28.61 -43.46 11.93
C SER A 241 30.13 -43.56 12.05
N PRO A 242 30.68 -43.97 13.20
CA PRO A 242 32.12 -44.11 13.34
C PRO A 242 32.60 -45.28 12.46
N GLY A 243 33.28 -44.97 11.35
CA GLY A 243 33.99 -45.94 10.52
C GLY A 243 33.27 -46.47 9.26
N GLY A 244 32.10 -45.93 8.89
CA GLY A 244 31.39 -46.31 7.66
C GLY A 244 31.47 -45.23 6.57
N ALA A 245 31.48 -45.65 5.30
CA ALA A 245 31.43 -44.75 4.14
C ALA A 245 30.27 -43.73 4.25
N PRO A 246 30.43 -42.49 3.75
CA PRO A 246 29.40 -41.46 3.86
C PRO A 246 28.06 -41.96 3.32
N ALA A 247 27.02 -41.90 4.15
CA ALA A 247 25.67 -42.25 3.74
C ALA A 247 25.21 -41.34 2.58
N PRO A 248 24.47 -41.87 1.60
CA PRO A 248 23.89 -41.03 0.54
C PRO A 248 22.95 -40.00 1.18
N ALA A 249 23.08 -38.73 0.75
CA ALA A 249 22.28 -37.64 1.29
C ALA A 249 20.78 -37.85 1.00
N ASP A 250 19.95 -37.52 1.98
CA ASP A 250 18.48 -37.64 1.93
C ASP A 250 17.90 -36.78 0.79
N PRO A 251 17.12 -37.35 -0.16
CA PRO A 251 16.51 -36.59 -1.25
C PRO A 251 15.59 -35.46 -0.77
N GLU A 252 14.91 -35.60 0.38
CA GLU A 252 14.04 -34.53 0.90
C GLU A 252 14.84 -33.33 1.40
N ALA A 253 15.96 -33.56 2.09
CA ALA A 253 16.85 -32.50 2.55
C ALA A 253 17.50 -31.77 1.36
N GLN A 254 17.89 -32.50 0.31
CA GLN A 254 18.38 -31.89 -0.93
C GLN A 254 17.32 -31.01 -1.60
N ALA A 255 16.06 -31.46 -1.65
CA ALA A 255 14.96 -30.67 -2.18
C ALA A 255 14.74 -29.36 -1.40
N ARG A 256 14.87 -29.39 -0.05
CA ARG A 256 14.78 -28.18 0.78
C ARG A 256 15.93 -27.21 0.53
N VAL A 257 17.16 -27.71 0.40
CA VAL A 257 18.32 -26.85 0.07
C VAL A 257 18.16 -26.22 -1.32
N LEU A 258 17.70 -26.99 -2.31
CA LEU A 258 17.41 -26.46 -3.65
C LEU A 258 16.30 -25.40 -3.61
N ALA A 259 15.24 -25.60 -2.82
CA ALA A 259 14.19 -24.60 -2.64
C ALA A 259 14.72 -23.30 -2.01
N LEU A 260 15.62 -23.40 -1.01
CA LEU A 260 16.29 -22.24 -0.43
C LEU A 260 17.18 -21.51 -1.44
N GLU A 261 17.88 -22.26 -2.31
CA GLU A 261 18.70 -21.69 -3.38
C GLU A 261 17.84 -20.97 -4.42
N GLN A 262 16.69 -21.55 -4.80
CA GLN A 262 15.73 -20.89 -5.69
C GLN A 262 15.10 -19.64 -5.05
N GLU A 263 14.75 -19.68 -3.76
CA GLU A 263 14.26 -18.51 -2.99
C GLU A 263 15.30 -17.38 -2.99
N HIS A 264 16.58 -17.72 -2.81
CA HIS A 264 17.66 -16.73 -2.81
C HIS A 264 17.90 -16.14 -4.20
N VAL A 265 17.88 -16.97 -5.24
CA VAL A 265 18.00 -16.56 -6.65
C VAL A 265 16.85 -15.64 -7.06
N ALA A 266 15.61 -15.94 -6.66
CA ALA A 266 14.44 -15.12 -6.94
C ALA A 266 14.64 -13.68 -6.44
N ARG A 267 15.02 -13.55 -5.16
CA ARG A 267 15.30 -12.25 -4.53
C ARG A 267 16.43 -11.50 -5.24
N GLN A 268 17.54 -12.18 -5.56
CA GLN A 268 18.64 -11.55 -6.31
C GLN A 268 18.19 -11.02 -7.68
N LEU A 269 17.31 -11.74 -8.38
CA LEU A 269 16.76 -11.29 -9.66
C LEU A 269 15.87 -10.04 -9.48
N GLU A 270 15.07 -10.00 -8.42
CA GLU A 270 14.25 -8.83 -8.08
C GLU A 270 15.10 -7.61 -7.72
N ASP A 271 16.12 -7.77 -6.88
CA ASP A 271 17.01 -6.68 -6.48
C ASP A 271 17.78 -6.12 -7.68
N LEU A 272 18.28 -7.00 -8.57
CA LEU A 272 18.91 -6.59 -9.82
C LEU A 272 17.95 -5.84 -10.75
N ALA A 273 16.70 -6.31 -10.86
CA ALA A 273 15.68 -5.62 -11.66
C ALA A 273 15.37 -4.22 -11.11
N ARG A 274 15.38 -4.05 -9.78
CA ARG A 274 15.17 -2.76 -9.11
C ARG A 274 16.37 -1.83 -9.30
N GLU A 275 17.58 -2.32 -9.04
CA GLU A 275 18.82 -1.54 -9.13
C GLU A 275 19.10 -1.08 -10.56
N PHE A 276 18.96 -1.99 -11.54
CA PHE A 276 19.27 -1.73 -12.95
C PHE A 276 18.03 -1.43 -13.80
N GLY A 277 16.89 -1.12 -13.20
CA GLY A 277 15.64 -0.80 -13.90
C GLY A 277 15.82 0.23 -15.04
N PRO A 278 16.53 1.36 -14.83
CA PRO A 278 16.82 2.32 -15.90
C PRO A 278 17.64 1.74 -17.07
N VAL A 279 18.58 0.83 -16.79
CA VAL A 279 19.42 0.16 -17.80
C VAL A 279 18.60 -0.83 -18.60
N VAL A 280 17.77 -1.63 -17.92
CA VAL A 280 16.90 -2.63 -18.55
C VAL A 280 15.90 -1.96 -19.48
N ARG A 281 15.25 -0.87 -19.06
CA ARG A 281 14.31 -0.10 -19.91
C ARG A 281 14.98 0.54 -21.13
N ALA A 282 16.24 0.96 -21.00
CA ALA A 282 16.97 1.55 -22.12
C ALA A 282 17.41 0.50 -23.16
N ARG A 283 17.36 -0.80 -22.83
CA ARG A 283 17.94 -1.90 -23.62
C ARG A 283 16.96 -3.09 -23.72
N PRO A 284 16.15 -3.18 -24.79
CA PRO A 284 15.16 -4.25 -24.94
C PRO A 284 15.76 -5.66 -24.90
N GLU A 285 17.03 -5.81 -25.30
CA GLU A 285 17.76 -7.08 -25.19
C GLU A 285 17.97 -7.53 -23.73
N LEU A 286 18.17 -6.60 -22.80
CA LEU A 286 18.35 -6.89 -21.38
C LEU A 286 17.00 -7.18 -20.71
N GLU A 287 15.93 -6.54 -21.18
CA GLU A 287 14.56 -6.83 -20.73
C GLU A 287 14.13 -8.24 -21.13
N ALA A 288 14.37 -8.64 -22.39
CA ALA A 288 14.10 -10.00 -22.85
C ALA A 288 14.92 -11.04 -22.04
N GLN A 289 16.17 -10.73 -21.71
CA GLN A 289 16.99 -11.61 -20.89
C GLN A 289 16.47 -11.72 -19.44
N ALA A 290 16.00 -10.61 -18.85
CA ALA A 290 15.38 -10.60 -17.53
C ALA A 290 14.10 -11.44 -17.51
N GLN A 291 13.27 -11.35 -18.55
CA GLN A 291 12.08 -12.19 -18.71
C GLN A 291 12.44 -13.68 -18.82
N ALA A 292 13.45 -14.03 -19.64
CA ALA A 292 13.90 -15.42 -19.78
C ALA A 292 14.41 -16.01 -18.44
N LEU A 293 15.15 -15.23 -17.64
CA LEU A 293 15.59 -15.66 -16.31
C LEU A 293 14.41 -15.84 -15.35
N ARG A 294 13.39 -14.98 -15.40
CA ARG A 294 12.15 -15.16 -14.61
C ARG A 294 11.40 -16.42 -15.02
N GLU A 295 11.28 -16.71 -16.31
CA GLU A 295 10.66 -17.94 -16.81
C GLU A 295 11.44 -19.19 -16.42
N GLU A 296 12.77 -19.17 -16.48
CA GLU A 296 13.61 -20.25 -15.95
C GLU A 296 13.42 -20.43 -14.44
N HIS A 297 13.21 -19.34 -13.70
CA HIS A 297 13.01 -19.41 -12.26
C HIS A 297 11.66 -20.04 -11.92
N THR A 298 10.59 -19.69 -12.64
CA THR A 298 9.28 -20.37 -12.49
C THR A 298 9.35 -21.87 -12.77
N ARG A 299 10.34 -22.32 -13.56
CA ARG A 299 10.63 -23.74 -13.82
C ARG A 299 11.60 -24.36 -12.81
N GLY A 300 12.08 -23.61 -11.83
CA GLY A 300 13.03 -24.07 -10.80
C GLY A 300 14.43 -24.38 -11.31
N ALA A 301 14.82 -23.82 -12.47
CA ALA A 301 16.04 -24.20 -13.18
C ALA A 301 17.16 -23.13 -13.13
N VAL A 302 16.92 -21.98 -12.50
CA VAL A 302 17.92 -20.89 -12.49
C VAL A 302 19.06 -21.24 -11.57
N LYS A 303 20.27 -21.04 -12.09
CA LYS A 303 21.52 -21.21 -11.35
C LYS A 303 22.06 -19.88 -10.88
N ALA A 304 22.72 -19.87 -9.73
CA ALA A 304 23.36 -18.67 -9.18
C ALA A 304 24.36 -18.05 -10.16
N GLU A 305 25.09 -18.85 -10.95
CA GLU A 305 26.04 -18.34 -11.95
C GLU A 305 25.35 -17.56 -13.08
N ALA A 306 24.12 -17.93 -13.44
CA ALA A 306 23.34 -17.21 -14.46
C ALA A 306 22.95 -15.82 -13.96
N VAL A 307 22.55 -15.70 -12.69
CA VAL A 307 22.24 -14.43 -12.04
C VAL A 307 23.48 -13.53 -11.93
N GLN A 308 24.62 -14.09 -11.50
CA GLN A 308 25.89 -13.34 -11.43
C GLN A 308 26.38 -12.91 -12.81
N GLY A 309 26.24 -13.77 -13.82
CA GLY A 309 26.55 -13.42 -15.20
C GLY A 309 25.64 -12.31 -15.76
N TRP A 310 24.37 -12.29 -15.36
CA TRP A 310 23.44 -11.20 -15.70
C TRP A 310 23.81 -9.89 -15.00
N ARG A 311 24.13 -9.91 -13.70
CA ARG A 311 24.67 -8.74 -12.96
C ARG A 311 25.85 -8.10 -13.69
N ALA A 312 26.86 -8.89 -14.03
CA ALA A 312 28.06 -8.37 -14.73
C ALA A 312 27.71 -7.74 -16.09
N ARG A 313 26.72 -8.28 -16.81
CA ARG A 313 26.22 -7.68 -18.05
C ARG A 313 25.49 -6.37 -17.81
N LEU A 314 24.66 -6.28 -16.77
CA LEU A 314 23.95 -5.06 -16.40
C LEU A 314 24.94 -3.95 -16.03
N GLU A 315 25.99 -4.26 -15.26
CA GLU A 315 27.06 -3.32 -14.92
C GLU A 315 27.80 -2.82 -16.17
N ALA A 316 28.22 -3.72 -17.06
CA ALA A 316 28.89 -3.35 -18.31
C ALA A 316 27.98 -2.52 -19.23
N ALA A 317 26.68 -2.86 -19.30
CA ALA A 317 25.70 -2.10 -20.07
C ALA A 317 25.46 -0.71 -19.49
N ARG A 318 25.41 -0.59 -18.15
CA ARG A 318 25.33 0.70 -17.45
C ARG A 318 26.52 1.59 -17.82
N ASP A 319 27.74 1.06 -17.74
CA ASP A 319 28.95 1.83 -18.02
C ASP A 319 29.00 2.29 -19.50
N THR A 320 28.56 1.41 -20.41
CA THR A 320 28.41 1.74 -21.84
C THR A 320 27.38 2.84 -22.07
N LEU A 321 26.21 2.76 -21.42
CA LEU A 321 25.16 3.77 -21.51
C LEU A 321 25.61 5.11 -20.92
N LEU A 322 26.29 5.10 -19.77
CA LEU A 322 26.85 6.31 -19.16
C LEU A 322 27.81 7.02 -20.11
N HIS A 323 28.66 6.27 -20.81
CA HIS A 323 29.58 6.86 -21.77
C HIS A 323 28.83 7.47 -22.97
N ALA A 324 27.91 6.73 -23.57
CA ALA A 324 27.09 7.21 -24.69
C ALA A 324 26.28 8.46 -24.33
N GLN A 325 25.68 8.49 -23.13
CA GLN A 325 24.90 9.65 -22.65
C GLN A 325 25.75 10.89 -22.42
N ARG A 326 27.02 10.74 -22.01
CA ARG A 326 27.95 11.87 -21.88
C ARG A 326 28.29 12.48 -23.24
N GLU A 327 28.50 11.63 -24.26
CA GLU A 327 28.73 12.09 -25.63
C GLU A 327 27.49 12.79 -26.20
N ASP A 328 26.32 12.21 -26.00
CA ASP A 328 25.04 12.78 -26.44
C ASP A 328 24.73 14.12 -25.75
N LEU A 329 24.97 14.23 -24.44
CA LEU A 329 24.83 15.49 -23.72
C LEU A 329 25.71 16.59 -24.31
N ALA A 330 26.96 16.28 -24.66
CA ALA A 330 27.88 17.23 -25.29
C ALA A 330 27.39 17.66 -26.69
N ALA A 331 26.76 16.74 -27.44
CA ALA A 331 26.15 17.07 -28.74
C ALA A 331 24.92 17.97 -28.58
N VAL A 332 24.05 17.70 -27.61
CA VAL A 332 22.90 18.54 -27.25
C VAL A 332 23.37 19.92 -26.81
N GLU A 333 24.42 20.01 -25.99
CA GLU A 333 25.02 21.28 -25.55
C GLU A 333 25.46 22.13 -26.72
N ALA A 334 26.20 21.54 -27.67
CA ALA A 334 26.69 22.25 -28.85
C ALA A 334 25.54 22.78 -29.72
N ARG A 335 24.47 22.00 -29.91
CA ARG A 335 23.29 22.41 -30.68
C ARG A 335 22.49 23.49 -29.95
N LEU A 336 22.27 23.34 -28.64
CA LEU A 336 21.60 24.34 -27.82
C LEU A 336 22.39 25.66 -27.79
N ALA A 337 23.73 25.59 -27.82
CA ALA A 337 24.60 26.75 -27.88
C ALA A 337 24.44 27.57 -29.18
N ALA A 338 24.12 26.90 -30.29
CA ALA A 338 23.95 27.51 -31.60
C ALA A 338 22.60 28.22 -31.79
N LEU A 339 21.60 27.93 -30.96
CA LEU A 339 20.28 28.57 -31.01
C LEU A 339 20.30 30.00 -30.44
N PRO A 340 19.43 30.92 -30.88
CA PRO A 340 19.35 32.26 -30.32
C PRO A 340 18.94 32.24 -28.83
N LEU A 341 19.39 33.23 -28.06
CA LEU A 341 19.01 33.38 -26.65
C LEU A 341 17.50 33.60 -26.55
N SER A 342 16.82 32.74 -25.80
CA SER A 342 15.40 32.82 -25.48
C SER A 342 15.18 32.28 -24.06
N PRO A 343 14.07 32.65 -23.38
CA PRO A 343 13.74 32.08 -22.06
C PRO A 343 13.70 30.55 -22.07
N ALA A 344 13.11 29.94 -23.11
CA ALA A 344 13.06 28.49 -23.25
C ALA A 344 14.46 27.85 -23.46
N ARG A 345 15.39 28.54 -24.14
CA ARG A 345 16.79 28.10 -24.22
C ARG A 345 17.49 28.20 -22.86
N GLN A 346 17.20 29.23 -22.06
CA GLN A 346 17.76 29.37 -20.71
C GLN A 346 17.27 28.26 -19.78
N GLU A 347 15.98 27.93 -19.82
CA GLU A 347 15.40 26.79 -19.11
C GLU A 347 16.05 25.45 -19.54
N ALA A 348 16.25 25.25 -20.84
CA ALA A 348 16.97 24.10 -21.36
C ALA A 348 18.42 24.04 -20.87
N GLY A 349 19.06 25.20 -20.68
CA GLY A 349 20.40 25.30 -20.10
C GLY A 349 20.46 24.82 -18.64
N VAL A 350 19.42 25.11 -17.84
CA VAL A 350 19.30 24.59 -16.47
C VAL A 350 19.15 23.06 -16.48
N ALA A 351 18.27 22.54 -17.34
CA ALA A 351 18.09 21.10 -17.50
C ALA A 351 19.37 20.39 -17.99
N LEU A 352 20.17 21.06 -18.82
CA LEU A 352 21.46 20.58 -19.29
C LEU A 352 22.49 20.48 -18.17
N GLU A 353 22.57 21.48 -17.30
CA GLU A 353 23.46 21.41 -16.11
C GLU A 353 23.01 20.31 -15.15
N VAL A 354 21.71 20.13 -14.97
CA VAL A 354 21.16 19.01 -14.19
C VAL A 354 21.60 17.67 -14.77
N ALA A 355 21.41 17.44 -16.07
CA ALA A 355 21.83 16.20 -16.74
C ALA A 355 23.35 15.98 -16.63
N ARG A 356 24.14 17.06 -16.77
CA ARG A 356 25.60 17.02 -16.62
C ARG A 356 26.01 16.52 -15.24
N LEU A 357 25.40 17.08 -14.19
CA LEU A 357 25.72 16.71 -12.81
C LEU A 357 25.29 15.28 -12.50
N THR A 358 24.13 14.82 -13.00
CA THR A 358 23.68 13.43 -12.88
C THR A 358 24.70 12.46 -13.50
N LEU A 359 25.15 12.74 -14.73
CA LEU A 359 26.14 11.90 -15.43
C LEU A 359 27.53 11.96 -14.78
N ALA A 360 27.91 13.11 -14.20
CA ALA A 360 29.17 13.26 -13.48
C ALA A 360 29.17 12.45 -12.17
N GLY A 361 28.01 12.33 -11.51
CA GLY A 361 27.79 11.48 -10.35
C GLY A 361 27.70 9.98 -10.65
N GLY A 362 27.78 9.57 -11.91
CA GLY A 362 27.66 8.16 -12.33
C GLY A 362 26.23 7.65 -12.44
N GLY A 363 25.23 8.53 -12.32
CA GLY A 363 23.83 8.21 -12.59
C GLY A 363 23.52 8.31 -14.08
N LEU A 364 22.51 7.57 -14.54
CA LEU A 364 21.98 7.70 -15.91
C LEU A 364 21.01 8.88 -15.99
N ALA A 365 21.18 9.74 -16.99
CA ALA A 365 20.32 10.89 -17.27
C ALA A 365 19.39 10.62 -18.46
N THR A 366 18.88 9.37 -18.57
CA THR A 366 18.15 8.89 -19.76
C THR A 366 16.89 9.71 -20.04
N ASP A 367 16.13 10.03 -19.00
CA ASP A 367 14.88 10.78 -19.13
C ASP A 367 15.19 12.27 -19.37
N GLU A 368 16.15 12.84 -18.63
CA GLU A 368 16.58 14.24 -18.82
C GLU A 368 17.12 14.49 -20.23
N LEU A 369 17.92 13.57 -20.77
CA LEU A 369 18.41 13.67 -22.14
C LEU A 369 17.27 13.61 -23.14
N ARG A 370 16.32 12.68 -22.99
CA ARG A 370 15.14 12.60 -23.85
C ARG A 370 14.36 13.92 -23.83
N ASP A 371 14.14 14.48 -22.66
CA ASP A 371 13.44 15.77 -22.49
C ASP A 371 14.22 16.92 -23.13
N LEU A 372 15.55 16.91 -23.02
CA LEU A 372 16.43 17.87 -23.68
C LEU A 372 16.41 17.74 -25.21
N HIS A 373 16.40 16.54 -25.78
CA HIS A 373 16.23 16.35 -27.23
C HIS A 373 14.86 16.83 -27.69
N GLY A 374 13.81 16.53 -26.93
CA GLY A 374 12.45 17.04 -27.20
C GLY A 374 12.41 18.56 -27.19
N THR A 375 13.08 19.17 -26.20
CA THR A 375 13.19 20.61 -26.06
C THR A 375 13.93 21.24 -27.23
N LEU A 376 15.07 20.65 -27.59
CA LEU A 376 15.90 21.10 -28.67
C LEU A 376 15.19 21.00 -30.03
N ALA A 377 14.48 19.89 -30.28
CA ALA A 377 13.67 19.72 -31.48
C ALA A 377 12.53 20.76 -31.56
N ALA A 378 11.85 21.06 -30.44
CA ALA A 378 10.79 22.08 -30.41
C ALA A 378 11.35 23.49 -30.71
N LEU A 379 12.51 23.82 -30.14
CA LEU A 379 13.19 25.10 -30.37
C LEU A 379 13.70 25.25 -31.80
N GLU A 380 14.18 24.17 -32.42
CA GLU A 380 14.64 24.16 -33.81
C GLU A 380 13.48 24.23 -34.82
N ALA A 381 12.37 23.54 -34.57
CA ALA A 381 11.27 23.41 -35.52
C ALA A 381 10.27 24.58 -35.50
N ALA A 382 9.91 25.09 -34.32
CA ALA A 382 8.84 26.08 -34.17
C ALA A 382 9.01 26.95 -32.91
N PRO A 383 9.93 27.94 -32.91
CA PRO A 383 10.26 28.72 -31.73
C PRO A 383 9.06 29.49 -31.11
N GLU A 384 8.06 29.87 -31.92
CA GLU A 384 6.85 30.55 -31.43
C GLU A 384 5.83 29.60 -30.79
N ALA A 385 5.84 28.31 -31.15
CA ALA A 385 4.98 27.28 -30.56
C ALA A 385 5.68 26.48 -29.45
N ALA A 386 6.99 26.68 -29.28
CA ALA A 386 7.84 25.92 -28.37
C ALA A 386 7.28 25.92 -26.93
N ALA A 387 6.84 27.06 -26.39
CA ALA A 387 6.32 27.12 -25.03
C ALA A 387 5.17 26.13 -24.76
N ARG A 388 4.19 26.05 -25.68
CA ARG A 388 3.05 25.14 -25.56
C ARG A 388 3.43 23.68 -25.76
N LEU A 389 4.33 23.40 -26.71
CA LEU A 389 4.82 22.03 -26.96
C LEU A 389 5.65 21.51 -25.79
N LEU A 390 6.49 22.36 -25.20
CA LEU A 390 7.30 22.04 -24.03
C LEU A 390 6.45 21.79 -22.80
N GLU A 391 5.39 22.58 -22.59
CA GLU A 391 4.43 22.35 -21.50
C GLU A 391 3.78 20.97 -21.63
N ALA A 392 3.22 20.64 -22.80
CA ALA A 392 2.60 19.34 -23.05
C ALA A 392 3.60 18.16 -22.94
N GLN A 393 4.85 18.35 -23.36
CA GLN A 393 5.92 17.35 -23.18
C GLN A 393 6.24 17.12 -21.70
N ARG A 394 6.33 18.19 -20.89
CA ARG A 394 6.54 18.09 -19.44
C ARG A 394 5.40 17.33 -18.76
N GLU A 395 4.15 17.65 -19.10
CA GLU A 395 2.99 16.95 -18.53
C GLU A 395 3.01 15.45 -18.87
N LEU A 396 3.37 15.10 -20.11
CA LEU A 396 3.46 13.71 -20.55
C LEU A 396 4.61 12.97 -19.86
N GLY A 397 5.75 13.62 -19.64
CA GLY A 397 6.86 13.08 -18.88
C GLY A 397 6.51 12.88 -17.40
N GLU A 398 5.69 13.75 -16.80
CA GLU A 398 5.16 13.56 -15.44
C GLU A 398 4.26 12.33 -15.34
N VAL A 399 3.33 12.16 -16.28
CA VAL A 399 2.43 10.98 -16.31
C VAL A 399 3.24 9.70 -16.43
N GLU A 400 4.22 9.64 -17.33
CA GLU A 400 5.05 8.45 -17.48
C GLU A 400 5.83 8.17 -16.19
N ARG A 401 6.46 9.17 -15.58
CA ARG A 401 7.18 8.99 -14.32
C ARG A 401 6.26 8.47 -13.22
N ALA A 402 5.09 9.07 -13.05
CA ALA A 402 4.12 8.66 -12.05
C ALA A 402 3.54 7.26 -12.32
N SER A 403 3.41 6.85 -13.59
CA SER A 403 2.93 5.51 -13.97
C SER A 403 3.86 4.38 -13.53
N ARG A 404 5.18 4.65 -13.42
CA ARG A 404 6.16 3.66 -12.95
C ARG A 404 5.98 3.31 -11.47
N ASP A 405 5.40 4.24 -10.70
CA ASP A 405 5.21 4.06 -9.26
C ASP A 405 3.84 3.46 -8.90
N VAL A 406 2.97 3.24 -9.90
CA VAL A 406 1.62 2.72 -9.70
C VAL A 406 1.52 1.33 -10.36
N PRO A 407 1.22 0.26 -9.59
CA PRO A 407 1.14 -1.08 -10.14
C PRO A 407 0.17 -1.18 -11.32
N GLY A 408 0.64 -1.78 -12.40
CA GLY A 408 -0.15 -1.97 -13.63
C GLY A 408 -0.36 -0.72 -14.47
N ALA A 409 -0.02 0.48 -13.99
CA ALA A 409 -0.25 1.71 -14.73
C ALA A 409 0.70 1.86 -15.93
N GLU A 410 1.96 1.43 -15.81
CA GLU A 410 2.92 1.48 -16.92
C GLU A 410 2.45 0.66 -18.14
N ALA A 411 1.91 -0.54 -17.92
CA ALA A 411 1.39 -1.40 -18.99
C ALA A 411 0.16 -0.78 -19.68
N ASP A 412 -0.77 -0.23 -18.91
CA ASP A 412 -1.98 0.41 -19.43
C ASP A 412 -1.68 1.72 -20.19
N LEU A 413 -0.68 2.46 -19.72
CA LEU A 413 -0.32 3.77 -20.27
C LEU A 413 0.73 3.68 -21.38
N ALA A 414 1.41 2.56 -21.57
CA ALA A 414 2.49 2.42 -22.56
C ALA A 414 2.06 2.83 -23.99
N ALA A 415 0.97 2.23 -24.49
CA ALA A 415 0.47 2.55 -25.84
C ALA A 415 -0.11 3.98 -25.94
N PRO A 416 -0.99 4.43 -25.01
CA PRO A 416 -1.47 5.82 -25.00
C PRO A 416 -0.35 6.87 -24.91
N LEU A 417 0.68 6.64 -24.09
CA LEU A 417 1.84 7.55 -23.97
C LEU A 417 2.65 7.58 -25.27
N ALA A 418 2.85 6.44 -25.94
CA ALA A 418 3.54 6.38 -27.23
C ALA A 418 2.77 7.13 -28.33
N GLU A 419 1.44 6.97 -28.38
CA GLU A 419 0.57 7.68 -29.33
C GLU A 419 0.59 9.19 -29.09
N ALA A 420 0.45 9.61 -27.83
CA ALA A 420 0.52 10.99 -27.40
C ALA A 420 1.88 11.65 -27.74
N ARG A 421 3.00 10.93 -27.59
CA ARG A 421 4.32 11.39 -28.05
C ARG A 421 4.38 11.59 -29.54
N ALA A 422 3.85 10.62 -30.31
CA ALA A 422 3.84 10.71 -31.76
C ALA A 422 2.99 11.90 -32.24
N ALA A 423 1.87 12.17 -31.58
CA ALA A 423 1.03 13.35 -31.82
C ALA A 423 1.77 14.66 -31.52
N LEU A 424 2.42 14.77 -30.36
CA LEU A 424 3.24 15.94 -30.01
C LEU A 424 4.39 16.17 -31.00
N ALA A 425 5.05 15.11 -31.46
CA ALA A 425 6.11 15.21 -32.47
C ALA A 425 5.60 15.73 -33.82
N ARG A 426 4.31 15.53 -34.15
CA ARG A 426 3.65 16.09 -35.33
C ARG A 426 3.08 17.51 -35.09
N GLY A 427 3.18 18.03 -33.87
CA GLY A 427 2.58 19.31 -33.47
C GLY A 427 1.07 19.25 -33.22
N GLU A 428 0.51 18.06 -33.02
CA GLU A 428 -0.92 17.85 -32.72
C GLU A 428 -1.19 18.03 -31.22
N ALA A 429 -2.39 18.50 -30.89
CA ALA A 429 -2.83 18.60 -29.50
C ALA A 429 -3.11 17.20 -28.92
N THR A 430 -2.67 16.97 -27.69
CA THR A 430 -2.81 15.69 -26.98
C THR A 430 -3.68 15.89 -25.74
N ASP A 431 -4.62 14.97 -25.50
CA ASP A 431 -5.41 14.96 -24.27
C ASP A 431 -4.63 14.25 -23.14
N VAL A 432 -3.78 15.01 -22.44
CA VAL A 432 -3.04 14.52 -21.28
C VAL A 432 -3.99 14.20 -20.11
N GLY A 433 -5.18 14.83 -20.06
CA GLY A 433 -6.19 14.60 -19.03
C GLY A 433 -6.73 13.17 -19.05
N ALA A 434 -6.89 12.57 -20.23
CA ALA A 434 -7.28 11.17 -20.37
C ALA A 434 -6.23 10.22 -19.78
N LEU A 435 -4.94 10.52 -19.96
CA LEU A 435 -3.84 9.71 -19.39
C LEU A 435 -3.81 9.80 -17.87
N TRP A 436 -3.98 11.01 -17.32
CA TRP A 436 -4.13 11.20 -15.87
C TRP A 436 -5.33 10.44 -15.30
N ALA A 437 -6.47 10.41 -16.01
CA ALA A 437 -7.64 9.68 -15.56
C ALA A 437 -7.40 8.16 -15.47
N VAL A 438 -6.62 7.58 -16.39
CA VAL A 438 -6.20 6.17 -16.30
C VAL A 438 -5.32 5.96 -15.07
N LEU A 439 -4.34 6.83 -14.85
CA LEU A 439 -3.44 6.75 -13.71
C LEU A 439 -4.19 6.89 -12.38
N GLU A 440 -5.13 7.83 -12.27
CA GLU A 440 -5.97 8.04 -11.09
C GLU A 440 -6.80 6.81 -10.74
N ARG A 441 -7.39 6.13 -11.74
CA ARG A 441 -8.11 4.88 -11.53
C ARG A 441 -7.18 3.80 -10.97
N ARG A 442 -5.97 3.64 -11.52
CA ARG A 442 -4.99 2.67 -11.03
C ARG A 442 -4.49 3.00 -9.62
N MET A 443 -4.30 4.27 -9.29
CA MET A 443 -3.97 4.70 -7.93
C MET A 443 -5.09 4.34 -6.95
N ALA A 444 -6.35 4.58 -7.31
CA ALA A 444 -7.51 4.23 -6.49
C ALA A 444 -7.63 2.71 -6.30
N GLU A 445 -7.50 1.93 -7.38
CA GLU A 445 -7.49 0.46 -7.32
C GLU A 445 -6.38 -0.07 -6.42
N ALA A 446 -5.17 0.50 -6.54
CA ALA A 446 -4.04 0.11 -5.71
C ALA A 446 -4.25 0.47 -4.22
N ALA A 447 -4.89 1.60 -3.92
CA ALA A 447 -5.24 1.98 -2.56
C ALA A 447 -6.31 1.06 -1.97
N GLN A 448 -7.32 0.68 -2.75
CA GLN A 448 -8.35 -0.27 -2.35
C GLN A 448 -7.75 -1.65 -2.08
N GLN A 449 -6.96 -2.17 -3.01
CA GLN A 449 -6.26 -3.45 -2.86
C GLN A 449 -5.43 -3.49 -1.58
N ARG A 450 -4.82 -2.36 -1.20
CA ARG A 450 -4.06 -2.29 0.04
C ARG A 450 -4.95 -2.45 1.29
N GLN A 451 -6.11 -1.79 1.32
CA GLN A 451 -7.06 -1.96 2.41
C GLN A 451 -7.55 -3.41 2.49
N ASP A 452 -7.78 -4.03 1.33
CA ASP A 452 -8.19 -5.43 1.26
C ASP A 452 -7.09 -6.36 1.80
N PHE A 453 -5.81 -6.09 1.51
CA PHE A 453 -4.69 -6.84 2.10
C PHE A 453 -4.60 -6.66 3.62
N ASP A 454 -4.71 -5.43 4.12
CA ASP A 454 -4.68 -5.19 5.57
C ASP A 454 -5.85 -5.90 6.28
N ALA A 455 -7.05 -5.91 5.67
CA ALA A 455 -8.23 -6.60 6.19
C ALA A 455 -8.07 -8.14 6.18
N ARG A 456 -7.53 -8.69 5.08
CA ARG A 456 -7.23 -10.13 4.99
C ARG A 456 -6.14 -10.53 6.00
N ALA A 457 -5.11 -9.71 6.18
CA ALA A 457 -4.10 -9.93 7.21
C ALA A 457 -4.68 -9.86 8.63
N ASP A 458 -5.58 -8.90 8.90
CA ASP A 458 -6.35 -8.82 10.15
C ASP A 458 -7.13 -10.12 10.40
N HIS A 459 -7.80 -10.66 9.37
CA HIS A 459 -8.52 -11.94 9.46
C HIS A 459 -7.57 -13.11 9.78
N VAL A 460 -6.48 -13.28 9.02
CA VAL A 460 -5.52 -14.37 9.22
C VAL A 460 -4.91 -14.33 10.63
N VAL A 461 -4.52 -13.15 11.10
CA VAL A 461 -3.95 -12.96 12.44
C VAL A 461 -4.96 -13.31 13.53
N ALA A 462 -6.21 -12.83 13.41
CA ALA A 462 -7.26 -13.13 14.37
C ALA A 462 -7.55 -14.62 14.43
N GLU A 463 -7.68 -15.28 13.28
CA GLU A 463 -7.94 -16.72 13.20
C GLU A 463 -6.78 -17.55 13.75
N TYR A 464 -5.53 -17.18 13.44
CA TYR A 464 -4.35 -17.81 14.04
C TYR A 464 -4.39 -17.72 15.57
N ASP A 465 -4.76 -16.57 16.14
CA ASP A 465 -4.82 -16.41 17.60
C ASP A 465 -5.83 -17.35 18.28
N HIS A 466 -6.85 -17.85 17.56
CA HIS A 466 -7.77 -18.88 18.06
C HIS A 466 -7.18 -20.29 18.01
N VAL A 467 -6.32 -20.57 17.03
CA VAL A 467 -5.75 -21.92 16.81
C VAL A 467 -4.32 -22.06 17.34
N ARG A 468 -3.72 -20.99 17.89
CA ARG A 468 -2.31 -20.96 18.30
C ARG A 468 -1.92 -21.99 19.38
N ASP A 469 -2.89 -22.40 20.20
CA ASP A 469 -2.66 -23.35 21.29
C ASP A 469 -2.63 -24.81 20.78
N LEU A 470 -2.93 -25.03 19.50
CA LEU A 470 -2.84 -26.33 18.84
C LEU A 470 -1.38 -26.65 18.47
N ALA A 471 -0.95 -27.87 18.77
CA ALA A 471 0.37 -28.35 18.40
C ALA A 471 0.34 -28.94 16.98
N GLY A 472 1.11 -28.37 16.05
CA GLY A 472 1.25 -28.87 14.69
C GLY A 472 2.27 -28.07 13.87
N GLU A 473 2.89 -28.69 12.87
CA GLU A 473 3.85 -28.02 11.98
C GLU A 473 3.16 -26.91 11.17
N THR A 474 1.92 -27.15 10.72
CA THR A 474 1.06 -26.20 10.01
C THR A 474 0.79 -24.95 10.86
N ILE A 475 0.45 -25.12 12.14
CA ILE A 475 0.24 -24.01 13.09
C ILE A 475 1.52 -23.23 13.35
N GLN A 476 2.67 -23.90 13.46
CA GLN A 476 3.96 -23.21 13.64
C GLN A 476 4.36 -22.40 12.40
N LYS A 477 4.14 -22.92 11.20
CA LYS A 477 4.38 -22.18 9.95
C LYS A 477 3.43 -21.00 9.82
N LEU A 478 2.14 -21.20 10.11
CA LEU A 478 1.12 -20.16 10.12
C LEU A 478 1.44 -19.06 11.12
N GLY A 479 1.89 -19.39 12.33
CA GLY A 479 2.26 -18.42 13.36
C GLY A 479 3.40 -17.49 12.95
N ARG A 480 4.37 -18.00 12.19
CA ARG A 480 5.47 -17.19 11.63
C ARG A 480 4.95 -16.23 10.57
N LEU A 481 4.16 -16.72 9.62
CA LEU A 481 3.56 -15.85 8.60
C LEU A 481 2.62 -14.82 9.23
N ALA A 482 1.85 -15.20 10.26
CA ALA A 482 1.00 -14.27 11.01
C ALA A 482 1.83 -13.17 11.70
N GLU A 483 2.99 -13.50 12.27
CA GLU A 483 3.90 -12.50 12.87
C GLU A 483 4.50 -11.57 11.81
N THR A 484 4.88 -12.12 10.66
CA THR A 484 5.30 -11.31 9.50
C THR A 484 4.15 -10.39 9.05
N LEU A 485 2.93 -10.90 8.87
CA LEU A 485 1.76 -10.11 8.51
C LEU A 485 1.43 -9.02 9.55
N ARG A 486 1.58 -9.28 10.86
CA ARG A 486 1.43 -8.27 11.92
C ARG A 486 2.42 -7.12 11.74
N ALA A 487 3.67 -7.43 11.41
CA ALA A 487 4.71 -6.43 11.17
C ALA A 487 4.52 -5.68 9.84
N GLN A 488 3.90 -6.31 8.84
CA GLN A 488 3.68 -5.73 7.52
C GLN A 488 2.37 -4.91 7.40
N ARG A 489 1.40 -5.20 8.27
CA ARG A 489 0.09 -4.54 8.29
C ARG A 489 0.22 -3.06 8.64
N ARG A 490 -0.53 -2.22 7.92
CA ARG A 490 -0.55 -0.75 8.09
C ARG A 490 0.82 -0.06 7.95
N LEU A 491 1.80 -0.71 7.30
CA LEU A 491 2.98 -0.01 6.79
C LEU A 491 2.56 1.04 5.76
N GLY A 492 3.31 2.14 5.66
CA GLY A 492 3.00 3.32 4.83
C GLY A 492 2.96 3.08 3.31
N PRO A 493 3.28 4.08 2.47
CA PRO A 493 3.26 3.88 1.02
C PRO A 493 4.22 2.75 0.63
N MET A 494 3.70 1.78 -0.13
CA MET A 494 4.46 0.63 -0.62
C MET A 494 4.77 0.77 -2.10
N SER A 495 5.98 0.37 -2.47
CA SER A 495 6.33 0.09 -3.87
C SER A 495 5.54 -1.13 -4.41
N ALA A 496 5.51 -1.27 -5.74
CA ALA A 496 4.88 -2.42 -6.40
C ALA A 496 5.45 -3.76 -5.89
N ASP A 497 6.77 -3.86 -5.73
CA ASP A 497 7.44 -5.05 -5.23
C ASP A 497 7.03 -5.37 -3.78
N ALA A 498 7.03 -4.35 -2.90
CA ALA A 498 6.64 -4.50 -1.50
C ALA A 498 5.19 -5.02 -1.37
N ARG A 499 4.31 -4.57 -2.27
CA ARG A 499 2.92 -5.08 -2.37
C ARG A 499 2.88 -6.52 -2.85
N GLY A 500 3.67 -6.88 -3.88
CA GLY A 500 3.75 -8.25 -4.38
C GLY A 500 4.17 -9.23 -3.29
N ARG A 501 5.22 -8.90 -2.53
CA ARG A 501 5.68 -9.71 -1.39
C ARG A 501 4.64 -9.83 -0.28
N TYR A 502 3.93 -8.75 0.00
CA TYR A 502 2.85 -8.77 0.99
C TYR A 502 1.71 -9.68 0.55
N ALA A 503 1.29 -9.59 -0.72
CA ALA A 503 0.27 -10.46 -1.31
C ALA A 503 0.69 -11.94 -1.24
N GLN A 504 1.92 -12.27 -1.60
CA GLN A 504 2.44 -13.64 -1.56
C GLN A 504 2.49 -14.20 -0.13
N THR A 505 2.94 -13.39 0.84
CA THR A 505 2.96 -13.76 2.27
C THR A 505 1.54 -14.08 2.76
N LEU A 506 0.59 -13.28 2.31
CA LEU A 506 -0.81 -13.37 2.69
C LEU A 506 -1.49 -14.61 2.08
N GLU A 507 -1.29 -14.87 0.79
CA GLU A 507 -1.77 -16.08 0.12
C GLU A 507 -1.21 -17.35 0.78
N GLY A 508 0.09 -17.36 1.10
CA GLY A 508 0.71 -18.48 1.81
C GLY A 508 0.10 -18.71 3.21
N ALA A 509 -0.22 -17.63 3.94
CA ALA A 509 -0.83 -17.73 5.25
C ALA A 509 -2.29 -18.19 5.19
N GLU A 510 -3.05 -17.73 4.19
CA GLU A 510 -4.42 -18.19 3.95
C GLU A 510 -4.48 -19.68 3.57
N ALA A 511 -3.53 -20.15 2.76
CA ALA A 511 -3.42 -21.56 2.41
C ALA A 511 -3.15 -22.44 3.66
N LEU A 512 -2.19 -22.03 4.50
CA LEU A 512 -1.90 -22.74 5.75
C LEU A 512 -3.05 -22.65 6.76
N LEU A 513 -3.80 -21.55 6.78
CA LEU A 513 -4.99 -21.42 7.62
C LEU A 513 -6.09 -22.38 7.17
N ALA A 514 -6.29 -22.56 5.87
CA ALA A 514 -7.24 -23.54 5.32
C ALA A 514 -6.83 -24.97 5.68
N GLU A 515 -5.54 -25.30 5.56
CA GLU A 515 -4.99 -26.59 5.98
C GLU A 515 -5.16 -26.83 7.49
N ALA A 516 -4.83 -25.85 8.33
CA ALA A 516 -5.02 -25.91 9.78
C ALA A 516 -6.48 -26.14 10.17
N ARG A 517 -7.43 -25.49 9.48
CA ARG A 517 -8.88 -25.70 9.70
C ARG A 517 -9.30 -27.10 9.30
N ALA A 518 -8.81 -27.62 8.18
CA ALA A 518 -9.10 -28.98 7.72
C ALA A 518 -8.54 -30.03 8.69
N GLU A 519 -7.30 -29.86 9.16
CA GLU A 519 -6.68 -30.72 10.18
C GLU A 519 -7.48 -30.71 11.49
N TYR A 520 -7.91 -29.53 11.95
CA TYR A 520 -8.71 -29.39 13.16
C TYR A 520 -10.08 -30.06 13.03
N GLN A 521 -10.77 -29.88 11.90
CA GLN A 521 -12.05 -30.54 11.62
C GLN A 521 -11.88 -32.06 11.55
N ALA A 522 -10.85 -32.56 10.86
CA ALA A 522 -10.54 -33.99 10.81
C ALA A 522 -10.25 -34.54 12.21
N ALA A 523 -9.49 -33.82 13.05
CA ALA A 523 -9.22 -34.22 14.42
C ALA A 523 -10.51 -34.25 15.28
N GLN A 524 -11.43 -33.30 15.09
CA GLN A 524 -12.74 -33.29 15.76
C GLN A 524 -13.61 -34.46 15.31
N GLU A 525 -13.66 -34.78 14.02
CA GLU A 525 -14.41 -35.92 13.48
C GLU A 525 -13.87 -37.26 14.01
N VAL A 526 -12.54 -37.41 14.04
CA VAL A 526 -11.89 -38.57 14.64
C VAL A 526 -12.23 -38.67 16.13
N THR A 527 -12.15 -37.57 16.87
CA THR A 527 -12.52 -37.54 18.30
C THR A 527 -14.00 -37.88 18.51
N ALA A 528 -14.89 -37.37 17.66
CA ALA A 528 -16.32 -37.70 17.69
C ALA A 528 -16.58 -39.17 17.35
N SER A 529 -15.81 -39.77 16.43
CA SER A 529 -15.92 -41.19 16.08
C SER A 529 -15.44 -42.13 17.20
N PHE A 530 -14.47 -41.70 18.00
CA PHE A 530 -14.02 -42.45 19.18
C PHE A 530 -14.89 -42.22 20.44
N GLY A 531 -15.76 -41.20 20.44
CA GLY A 531 -16.46 -40.68 21.61
C GLY A 531 -17.69 -41.45 22.11
N ALA A 532 -18.14 -42.50 21.43
CA ALA A 532 -19.29 -43.31 21.89
C ALA A 532 -19.00 -44.82 21.92
N ASP A 533 -18.37 -45.37 20.88
CA ASP A 533 -18.22 -46.83 20.75
C ASP A 533 -16.90 -47.38 21.30
N ALA A 534 -15.81 -46.60 21.31
CA ALA A 534 -14.50 -47.09 21.77
C ALA A 534 -14.38 -47.13 23.30
N LEU A 535 -15.02 -46.20 24.02
CA LEU A 535 -15.03 -46.18 25.49
C LEU A 535 -15.89 -47.31 26.10
N SER A 536 -16.94 -47.76 25.39
CA SER A 536 -17.77 -48.89 25.85
C SER A 536 -17.04 -50.23 25.69
N GLY A 537 -16.13 -50.36 24.72
CA GLY A 537 -15.29 -51.54 24.54
C GLY A 537 -14.10 -51.63 25.51
N LEU A 538 -13.53 -50.49 25.91
CA LEU A 538 -12.38 -50.44 26.83
C LEU A 538 -12.76 -50.61 28.30
N LEU A 539 -14.00 -50.27 28.69
CA LEU A 539 -14.53 -50.50 30.04
C LEU A 539 -15.06 -51.94 30.26
N GLY A 540 -15.22 -52.73 29.20
CA GLY A 540 -15.65 -54.13 29.29
C GLY A 540 -14.53 -55.16 29.51
N VAL A 541 -13.25 -54.73 29.52
CA VAL A 541 -12.08 -55.63 29.58
C VAL A 541 -11.40 -55.63 30.96
N PHE A 542 -11.86 -54.82 31.91
CA PHE A 542 -11.32 -54.73 33.27
C PHE A 542 -12.25 -55.30 34.37
N ASP A 543 -12.94 -56.41 34.11
CA ASP A 543 -13.57 -57.18 35.20
C ASP A 543 -12.72 -58.42 35.52
N PHE A 544 -11.72 -58.22 36.39
CA PHE A 544 -10.93 -59.29 37.00
C PHE A 544 -11.72 -59.83 38.21
N GLY A 545 -12.05 -61.12 38.17
CA GLY A 545 -12.89 -61.77 39.16
C GLY A 545 -12.38 -61.76 40.61
N GLY A 546 -13.35 -61.72 41.53
CA GLY A 546 -13.20 -62.01 42.95
C GLY A 546 -14.55 -62.43 43.54
N MET A 547 -14.61 -63.64 44.10
CA MET A 547 -15.79 -64.35 44.60
C MET A 547 -16.56 -63.64 45.76
N GLU A 548 -17.89 -63.74 45.65
CA GLU A 548 -18.95 -64.01 46.64
C GLU A 548 -18.83 -63.62 48.14
N GLU A 549 -19.79 -62.83 48.60
CA GLU A 549 -20.64 -63.19 49.75
C GLU A 549 -22.08 -62.63 49.56
N ALA A 550 -23.10 -63.44 49.88
CA ALA A 550 -24.52 -63.28 49.49
C ALA A 550 -25.42 -62.77 50.66
N PRO A 551 -26.77 -62.84 50.63
CA PRO A 551 -27.67 -61.72 50.31
C PRO A 551 -28.72 -61.38 51.41
N ALA A 552 -29.48 -60.28 51.23
CA ALA A 552 -30.95 -60.08 51.48
C ALA A 552 -31.28 -58.59 51.82
N PRO A 553 -32.57 -58.14 51.83
CA PRO A 553 -33.25 -57.55 50.69
C PRO A 553 -33.67 -56.07 50.89
N ALA A 554 -34.04 -55.42 49.77
CA ALA A 554 -34.61 -54.06 49.64
C ALA A 554 -36.01 -53.94 50.30
N PRO A 555 -36.70 -52.75 50.40
CA PRO A 555 -36.77 -51.72 49.36
C PRO A 555 -36.89 -50.24 49.81
N GLY A 556 -36.75 -49.34 48.82
CA GLY A 556 -37.08 -47.91 48.88
C GLY A 556 -35.95 -47.09 48.25
N GLY A 557 -35.95 -46.72 46.96
CA GLY A 557 -37.05 -46.21 46.16
C GLY A 557 -37.10 -44.69 46.29
N LEU A 558 -36.35 -43.97 45.45
CA LEU A 558 -36.77 -42.77 44.68
C LEU A 558 -35.57 -42.05 44.01
N ALA A 559 -35.42 -42.35 42.72
CA ALA A 559 -35.08 -41.49 41.58
C ALA A 559 -34.04 -40.35 41.71
N ALA A 560 -32.92 -40.55 41.02
CA ALA A 560 -32.19 -39.51 40.31
C ALA A 560 -32.87 -39.22 38.96
N ALA A 561 -32.98 -37.95 38.59
CA ALA A 561 -33.33 -37.54 37.23
C ALA A 561 -32.47 -36.32 36.82
N SER A 562 -31.53 -36.59 35.93
CA SER A 562 -30.78 -35.61 35.13
C SER A 562 -31.76 -34.80 34.28
N LEU A 563 -31.73 -33.47 34.40
CA LEU A 563 -32.52 -32.57 33.56
C LEU A 563 -31.75 -32.23 32.29
N THR A 564 -32.12 -32.91 31.21
CA THR A 564 -31.91 -32.46 29.83
C THR A 564 -32.85 -31.26 29.56
N PRO A 565 -32.40 -30.13 29.00
CA PRO A 565 -33.34 -29.09 28.58
C PRO A 565 -34.07 -29.53 27.31
N LEU A 566 -35.37 -29.79 27.48
CA LEU A 566 -36.34 -30.04 26.42
C LEU A 566 -36.54 -28.75 25.61
N ALA A 567 -36.27 -28.79 24.31
CA ALA A 567 -36.65 -27.73 23.39
C ALA A 567 -38.19 -27.60 23.33
N PRO A 568 -38.78 -26.41 23.45
CA PRO A 568 -40.23 -26.26 23.34
C PRO A 568 -40.68 -26.39 21.88
N ALA A 569 -41.71 -27.22 21.69
CA ALA A 569 -42.45 -27.37 20.45
C ALA A 569 -43.14 -26.05 20.06
N ALA A 570 -43.07 -25.70 18.77
CA ALA A 570 -43.71 -24.52 18.21
C ALA A 570 -45.22 -24.76 18.00
N ASP A 571 -46.04 -23.87 18.56
CA ASP A 571 -47.47 -23.76 18.27
C ASP A 571 -47.69 -23.27 16.82
N PRO A 572 -48.55 -23.92 16.02
CA PRO A 572 -48.81 -23.51 14.65
C PRO A 572 -50.00 -22.55 14.63
N LEU A 573 -49.76 -21.24 14.46
CA LEU A 573 -50.74 -20.25 13.92
C LEU A 573 -50.16 -18.83 13.77
N THR A 574 -48.85 -18.65 13.62
CA THR A 574 -48.25 -17.32 13.36
C THR A 574 -48.07 -17.12 11.85
N PRO A 575 -48.53 -16.00 11.26
CA PRO A 575 -48.30 -15.72 9.84
C PRO A 575 -46.79 -15.70 9.56
N ALA A 576 -46.38 -16.37 8.48
CA ALA A 576 -44.98 -16.48 8.09
C ALA A 576 -44.36 -15.08 7.93
N LEU A 577 -43.28 -14.83 8.67
CA LEU A 577 -42.50 -13.61 8.56
C LEU A 577 -41.68 -13.65 7.26
N PRO A 578 -41.45 -12.50 6.60
CA PRO A 578 -40.50 -12.44 5.50
C PRO A 578 -39.09 -12.88 5.93
N ASP A 579 -38.28 -13.33 4.97
CA ASP A 579 -36.89 -13.73 5.25
C ASP A 579 -36.09 -12.57 5.86
N ASP A 580 -35.17 -12.91 6.77
CA ASP A 580 -34.36 -11.96 7.55
C ASP A 580 -35.18 -10.89 8.29
N CYS A 581 -36.36 -11.27 8.78
CA CYS A 581 -37.22 -10.41 9.59
C CYS A 581 -37.55 -11.03 10.94
N TRP A 582 -37.59 -10.18 11.97
CA TRP A 582 -37.86 -10.56 13.35
C TRP A 582 -38.89 -9.67 14.00
N ARG A 583 -39.66 -10.25 14.92
CA ARG A 583 -40.49 -9.51 15.88
C ARG A 583 -39.81 -9.54 17.23
N VAL A 584 -39.64 -8.37 17.83
CA VAL A 584 -38.94 -8.20 19.09
C VAL A 584 -39.88 -7.56 20.11
N ARG A 585 -39.88 -8.06 21.35
CA ARG A 585 -40.60 -7.44 22.47
C ARG A 585 -39.69 -7.41 23.69
N GLY A 586 -39.44 -6.22 24.23
CA GLY A 586 -38.33 -6.03 25.16
C GLY A 586 -37.00 -6.43 24.50
N SER A 587 -36.20 -7.24 25.17
CA SER A 587 -34.96 -7.84 24.65
C SER A 587 -35.14 -9.21 23.99
N ALA A 588 -36.36 -9.73 23.89
CA ALA A 588 -36.61 -11.09 23.37
C ALA A 588 -37.11 -11.10 21.92
N LEU A 589 -36.55 -12.00 21.10
CA LEU A 589 -37.10 -12.36 19.80
C LEU A 589 -38.36 -13.19 20.01
N THR A 590 -39.50 -12.67 19.55
CA THR A 590 -40.82 -13.32 19.63
C THR A 590 -41.24 -13.99 18.33
N GLY A 591 -40.51 -13.74 17.24
CA GLY A 591 -40.67 -14.42 15.96
C GLY A 591 -39.52 -14.10 15.00
N GLY A 592 -39.26 -15.01 14.06
CA GLY A 592 -38.16 -14.92 13.09
C GLY A 592 -37.13 -16.05 13.27
N PRO A 593 -36.16 -16.18 12.36
CA PRO A 593 -35.11 -17.19 12.44
C PRO A 593 -34.21 -16.98 13.68
N ASN A 594 -33.64 -18.05 14.22
CA ASN A 594 -32.75 -17.94 15.37
C ASN A 594 -31.37 -17.40 14.95
N ASP A 595 -31.16 -16.09 15.07
CA ASP A 595 -29.90 -15.41 14.73
C ASP A 595 -29.29 -14.75 15.99
N PRO A 596 -28.04 -15.08 16.38
CA PRO A 596 -27.37 -14.44 17.52
C PRO A 596 -27.21 -12.93 17.33
N ALA A 597 -27.01 -12.43 16.11
CA ALA A 597 -26.91 -11.01 15.84
C ALA A 597 -28.25 -10.30 16.05
N ALA A 598 -29.37 -10.91 15.64
CA ALA A 598 -30.70 -10.39 15.89
C ALA A 598 -31.03 -10.29 17.39
N ARG A 599 -30.53 -11.21 18.23
CA ARG A 599 -30.66 -11.14 19.70
C ARG A 599 -29.89 -9.96 20.29
N SER A 600 -28.68 -9.71 19.80
CA SER A 600 -27.89 -8.54 20.22
C SER A 600 -28.58 -7.23 19.85
N VAL A 601 -29.16 -7.15 18.64
CA VAL A 601 -29.94 -5.99 18.21
C VAL A 601 -31.23 -5.85 19.02
N ALA A 602 -31.88 -6.95 19.40
CA ALA A 602 -33.05 -6.92 20.27
C ALA A 602 -32.78 -6.28 21.64
N ALA A 603 -31.64 -6.59 22.26
CA ALA A 603 -31.22 -5.94 23.51
C ALA A 603 -31.02 -4.42 23.34
N LEU A 604 -30.54 -3.98 22.17
CA LEU A 604 -30.36 -2.56 21.86
C LEU A 604 -31.69 -1.85 21.56
N LEU A 605 -32.67 -2.54 20.97
CA LEU A 605 -34.01 -2.00 20.73
C LEU A 605 -34.79 -1.73 22.01
N GLU A 606 -34.55 -2.50 23.07
CA GLU A 606 -35.08 -2.22 24.40
C GLU A 606 -34.59 -0.85 24.92
N GLN A 607 -33.29 -0.58 24.79
CA GLN A 607 -32.70 0.72 25.15
C GLN A 607 -33.24 1.86 24.27
N ALA A 608 -33.38 1.61 22.96
CA ALA A 608 -33.97 2.57 22.03
C ALA A 608 -35.42 2.92 22.40
N GLY A 609 -36.19 1.94 22.90
CA GLY A 609 -37.54 2.13 23.41
C GLY A 609 -37.59 3.08 24.62
N TYR A 610 -36.67 2.92 25.58
CA TYR A 610 -36.56 3.83 26.73
C TYR A 610 -36.22 5.27 26.34
N LEU A 611 -35.47 5.46 25.26
CA LEU A 611 -35.13 6.76 24.70
C LEU A 611 -36.27 7.39 23.86
N GLY A 612 -37.40 6.69 23.71
CA GLY A 612 -38.54 7.14 22.90
C GLY A 612 -38.30 7.04 21.38
N ALA A 613 -37.28 6.31 20.94
CA ALA A 613 -37.03 6.09 19.52
C ALA A 613 -38.14 5.24 18.92
N ARG A 614 -38.60 5.62 17.72
CA ARG A 614 -39.62 4.88 16.95
C ARG A 614 -39.05 4.11 15.77
N THR A 615 -37.86 4.50 15.34
CA THR A 615 -37.14 3.92 14.20
C THR A 615 -35.67 3.83 14.58
N LEU A 616 -35.03 2.75 14.18
CA LEU A 616 -33.59 2.55 14.35
C LEU A 616 -33.04 1.99 13.04
N ALA A 617 -31.96 2.58 12.54
CA ALA A 617 -31.20 2.07 11.42
C ALA A 617 -29.74 1.98 11.83
N LEU A 618 -29.10 0.86 11.53
CA LEU A 618 -27.70 0.60 11.86
C LEU A 618 -27.07 -0.26 10.78
N ASP A 619 -25.79 -0.03 10.51
CA ASP A 619 -25.03 -0.77 9.52
C ASP A 619 -23.91 -1.54 10.22
N ASP A 620 -23.71 -2.80 9.85
CA ASP A 620 -22.60 -3.65 10.26
C ASP A 620 -21.83 -4.18 9.03
N GLU A 621 -20.71 -4.88 9.27
CA GLU A 621 -19.85 -5.43 8.22
C GLU A 621 -20.56 -6.45 7.31
N ARG A 622 -21.72 -6.95 7.72
CA ARG A 622 -22.51 -7.98 7.03
C ARG A 622 -23.80 -7.41 6.41
N GLY A 623 -24.08 -6.11 6.58
CA GLY A 623 -25.21 -5.42 5.97
C GLY A 623 -25.86 -4.36 6.86
N ALA A 624 -27.01 -3.87 6.43
CA ALA A 624 -27.84 -2.94 7.16
C ALA A 624 -28.91 -3.66 8.00
N TRP A 625 -29.36 -2.98 9.04
CA TRP A 625 -30.50 -3.34 9.85
C TRP A 625 -31.46 -2.16 9.94
N ALA A 626 -32.76 -2.43 9.83
CA ALA A 626 -33.80 -1.44 10.05
C ALA A 626 -34.83 -1.99 11.03
N ALA A 627 -35.15 -1.20 12.05
CA ALA A 627 -36.16 -1.52 13.02
C ALA A 627 -37.18 -0.40 13.15
N ARG A 628 -38.43 -0.77 13.38
CA ARG A 628 -39.53 0.17 13.63
C ARG A 628 -40.43 -0.32 14.74
N SER A 629 -40.71 0.55 15.70
CA SER A 629 -41.61 0.24 16.81
C SER A 629 -43.05 0.11 16.31
N ASP A 630 -43.80 -0.80 16.92
CA ASP A 630 -45.24 -0.95 16.72
C ASP A 630 -46.08 -0.01 17.61
N GLY A 631 -45.44 0.77 18.49
CA GLY A 631 -46.09 1.68 19.43
C GLY A 631 -46.73 0.99 20.65
N ALA A 632 -46.71 -0.35 20.73
CA ALA A 632 -47.22 -1.17 21.83
C ALA A 632 -46.08 -1.89 22.59
N GLY A 633 -44.86 -1.36 22.50
CA GLY A 633 -43.66 -1.94 23.14
C GLY A 633 -43.00 -3.07 22.36
N GLY A 634 -43.46 -3.36 21.14
CA GLY A 634 -42.80 -4.25 20.20
C GLY A 634 -42.03 -3.51 19.12
N TRP A 635 -41.11 -4.23 18.48
CA TRP A 635 -40.33 -3.78 17.34
C TRP A 635 -40.40 -4.80 16.22
N ARG A 636 -40.43 -4.29 14.99
CA ARG A 636 -40.24 -5.06 13.76
C ARG A 636 -38.82 -4.77 13.28
N LEU A 637 -38.02 -5.82 13.10
CA LEU A 637 -36.62 -5.75 12.74
C LEU A 637 -36.40 -6.47 11.41
N ALA A 638 -35.59 -5.91 10.53
CA ALA A 638 -35.17 -6.54 9.29
C ALA A 638 -33.68 -6.31 9.04
N ARG A 639 -33.06 -7.25 8.33
CA ARG A 639 -31.67 -7.15 7.87
C ARG A 639 -31.58 -7.29 6.36
N GLY A 640 -30.66 -6.59 5.72
CA GLY A 640 -30.39 -6.70 4.29
C GLY A 640 -29.01 -6.15 3.91
N PRO A 641 -28.58 -6.23 2.64
CA PRO A 641 -27.25 -5.80 2.23
C PRO A 641 -27.02 -4.29 2.35
N ASN A 642 -28.10 -3.49 2.27
CA ASN A 642 -28.09 -2.05 2.53
C ASN A 642 -29.50 -1.55 2.89
N ALA A 643 -29.60 -0.32 3.40
CA ALA A 643 -30.88 0.26 3.83
C ALA A 643 -31.92 0.38 2.71
N ALA A 644 -31.49 0.63 1.47
CA ALA A 644 -32.39 0.71 0.30
C ALA A 644 -33.03 -0.64 -0.01
N ALA A 645 -32.24 -1.72 -0.03
CA ALA A 645 -32.72 -3.08 -0.24
C ALA A 645 -33.71 -3.52 0.85
N ILE A 646 -33.50 -3.11 2.10
CA ILE A 646 -34.46 -3.38 3.19
C ILE A 646 -35.76 -2.62 2.99
N HIS A 647 -35.67 -1.34 2.58
CA HIS A 647 -36.84 -0.52 2.31
C HIS A 647 -37.68 -1.10 1.16
N ASP A 648 -37.02 -1.48 0.07
CA ASP A 648 -37.69 -2.03 -1.13
C ASP A 648 -38.32 -3.40 -0.85
N ARG A 649 -37.64 -4.26 -0.08
CA ARG A 649 -38.12 -5.62 0.21
C ARG A 649 -39.20 -5.66 1.29
N VAL A 650 -38.99 -4.94 2.40
CA VAL A 650 -39.81 -5.08 3.62
C VAL A 650 -40.17 -3.75 4.28
N GLY A 651 -39.97 -2.61 3.61
CA GLY A 651 -40.31 -1.29 4.15
C GLY A 651 -41.79 -1.14 4.50
N ALA A 652 -42.68 -1.69 3.66
CA ALA A 652 -44.12 -1.74 3.92
C ALA A 652 -44.45 -2.56 5.18
N TRP A 653 -43.80 -3.71 5.36
CA TRP A 653 -43.97 -4.56 6.54
C TRP A 653 -43.40 -3.91 7.81
N LEU A 654 -42.24 -3.26 7.74
CA LEU A 654 -41.69 -2.50 8.87
C LEU A 654 -42.64 -1.38 9.31
N ALA A 655 -43.32 -0.74 8.37
CA ALA A 655 -44.28 0.32 8.64
C ALA A 655 -45.62 -0.19 9.21
N THR A 656 -46.18 -1.24 8.62
CA THR A 656 -47.58 -1.66 8.85
C THR A 656 -47.69 -2.98 9.62
N GLY A 657 -46.74 -3.90 9.46
CA GLY A 657 -46.71 -5.22 10.11
C GLY A 657 -47.43 -6.30 9.33
N GLU A 658 -48.06 -5.93 8.23
CA GLU A 658 -48.72 -6.82 7.29
C GLU A 658 -47.69 -7.21 6.22
N ALA A 659 -47.53 -8.52 5.98
CA ALA A 659 -46.73 -9.00 4.86
C ALA A 659 -47.50 -8.65 3.57
N ALA A 660 -46.82 -8.09 2.57
CA ALA A 660 -47.44 -7.79 1.29
C ALA A 660 -48.00 -9.09 0.67
N GLY A 661 -49.33 -9.26 0.71
CA GLY A 661 -50.02 -10.35 0.02
C GLY A 661 -49.77 -10.20 -1.48
N GLY A 662 -49.30 -11.28 -2.11
CA GLY A 662 -48.89 -11.28 -3.52
C GLY A 662 -50.01 -10.86 -4.48
N GLU A 663 -49.73 -9.83 -5.27
CA GLU A 663 -50.33 -9.64 -6.59
C GLU A 663 -49.23 -9.84 -7.65
N ALA A 664 -48.97 -11.11 -7.98
CA ALA A 664 -48.41 -11.51 -9.26
C ALA A 664 -49.43 -12.48 -9.87
N GLY A 665 -50.46 -11.92 -10.51
CA GLY A 665 -51.62 -12.69 -10.95
C GLY A 665 -52.70 -11.90 -11.68
N ARG A 666 -52.37 -10.87 -12.46
CA ARG A 666 -52.96 -10.48 -13.76
C ARG A 666 -52.41 -9.17 -14.28
#